data_AF-A0A397G6X1-F1
#
_entry.id   AF-A0A397G6X1-F1
#
_cell.length_a   1.000
_cell.length_b   1.000
_cell.length_c   1.000
_cell.angle_alpha   90.00
_cell.angle_beta   90.00
_cell.angle_gamma   90.00
#
_symmetry.space_group_name_H-M   'P 1'
#
loop_
_entity.id
_entity.type
_entity.pdbx_description
1 polymer ?
#
loop_
_entity_poly.entity_id
_entity_poly.type
_entity_poly.pdbx_seq_one_letter_code
_entity_poly.pdbx_strand_id
1 'polypeptide(L)'
;MDFYIGRKIIRPTHGIKTVLKEKFVEIYENFFKGNDPSEGNPNFWSELFLLRNNIRKIFLKAVETLKEENTQRKINAIETLYVLLQGIFTKKFNNFSFEVINLLTGLDNADVIFPQLVDGICSLLKNEETVEIKVLALHLTIIIICGNNNINQNSINVYFMKKDIFDPLIGIIVSLEMTHIAYEAIVLLVILANYNKYESKNPYLLKISEIKDEIIFQKIVETIGAACLKCRKQYTDIQDDYDTYRNSIHSALSYVGTFLTWHSNKPTTDYDPELSFDQLPSANISILLALYDFSNNNKKFITYISKTIMEWNVSDTDLDDKSITSIPDDKLPPITNFLSFSSYLLQHNPSSRAASYSKMTLLIITILSEDSTFIECICDERRNYNIRLCRQRLPILPCSKSSQPLVCAILDICIGFINHNMKKKLATDLHSLTLGIIHKLICHLKRMNIRLTYHWTELWHSLIGLLKFILSNHDEMNHDIQQSSTSSSSPSSSIDEILIFTINIINLCITFGDSFLPDTLAYDNLFYELVRYNEVFDGLHGIIHKQSSSKDNTSQQSQKRSNSSQPDILANIMTICQHFHLKIEAWKLTNHVKSLLPEQVFEIISKNFDTLELVTPEKLDYYISYSEIPYYVPFFKQVLRLIVDDFKRRQVLLD
;
A
#
# COMPACT_ATOMS: atom_id res chain seq x y z
N MET A 1 -2.39 24.84 -15.46
CA MET A 1 -2.91 25.80 -16.46
C MET A 1 -3.58 25.02 -17.57
N ASP A 2 -4.81 25.40 -17.89
CA ASP A 2 -5.66 24.80 -18.93
C ASP A 2 -5.11 25.04 -20.34
N PHE A 3 -4.47 24.03 -20.93
CA PHE A 3 -4.20 23.99 -22.37
C PHE A 3 -5.20 23.06 -23.08
N TYR A 4 -6.46 23.45 -23.08
CA TYR A 4 -7.44 22.97 -24.05
C TYR A 4 -8.38 24.11 -24.45
N ILE A 5 -7.82 25.14 -25.10
CA ILE A 5 -8.63 26.00 -25.97
C ILE A 5 -8.89 25.17 -27.23
N GLY A 6 -9.97 24.40 -27.19
CA GLY A 6 -10.54 23.80 -28.37
C GLY A 6 -10.73 24.90 -29.41
N ARG A 7 -10.09 24.74 -30.57
CA ARG A 7 -10.38 25.58 -31.74
C ARG A 7 -11.89 25.53 -31.96
N LYS A 8 -12.55 26.65 -31.68
CA LYS A 8 -13.98 26.85 -31.89
C LYS A 8 -14.23 26.73 -33.39
N ILE A 9 -14.75 25.59 -33.82
CA ILE A 9 -15.22 25.41 -35.20
C ILE A 9 -16.42 26.34 -35.36
N ILE A 10 -16.20 27.50 -35.98
CA ILE A 10 -17.27 28.41 -36.38
C ILE A 10 -18.02 27.70 -37.51
N ARG A 11 -19.18 27.12 -37.20
CA ARG A 11 -20.12 26.67 -38.23
C ARG A 11 -20.90 27.89 -38.74
N PRO A 12 -20.99 28.11 -40.06
CA PRO A 12 -22.01 28.99 -40.60
C PRO A 12 -23.38 28.36 -40.33
N THR A 13 -24.28 29.17 -39.79
CA THR A 13 -25.68 28.85 -39.54
C THR A 13 -26.42 28.58 -40.84
N HIS A 14 -26.64 27.31 -41.21
CA HIS A 14 -27.78 26.90 -42.03
C HIS A 14 -28.17 25.44 -41.76
N GLY A 15 -29.41 25.26 -41.32
CA GLY A 15 -30.07 23.96 -41.13
C GLY A 15 -29.90 23.39 -39.72
N ILE A 16 -30.97 23.42 -38.93
CA ILE A 16 -31.08 22.74 -37.63
C ILE A 16 -30.86 21.24 -37.86
N LYS A 17 -29.63 20.76 -37.63
CA LYS A 17 -29.34 19.34 -37.48
C LYS A 17 -29.32 19.04 -35.98
N THR A 18 -30.34 18.32 -35.53
CA THR A 18 -30.43 17.78 -34.18
C THR A 18 -29.19 16.97 -33.84
N VAL A 19 -28.75 17.07 -32.59
CA VAL A 19 -27.55 16.40 -32.10
C VAL A 19 -27.82 14.90 -32.14
N LEU A 20 -26.91 14.10 -32.74
CA LEU A 20 -27.07 12.65 -32.99
C LEU A 20 -27.60 11.81 -31.80
N LYS A 21 -27.41 12.30 -30.57
CA LYS A 21 -27.89 11.68 -29.33
C LYS A 21 -29.41 11.79 -29.15
N GLU A 22 -30.03 12.90 -29.58
CA GLU A 22 -31.49 13.11 -29.49
C GLU A 22 -32.24 12.20 -30.46
N LYS A 23 -31.71 12.04 -31.68
CA LYS A 23 -32.38 11.27 -32.74
C LYS A 23 -32.52 9.78 -32.40
N PHE A 24 -31.54 9.16 -31.74
CA PHE A 24 -31.58 7.74 -31.37
C PHE A 24 -32.54 7.48 -30.20
N VAL A 25 -32.59 8.40 -29.21
CA VAL A 25 -33.53 8.29 -28.08
C VAL A 25 -34.96 8.52 -28.55
N GLU A 26 -35.20 9.51 -29.42
CA GLU A 26 -36.50 9.73 -30.06
C GLU A 26 -36.97 8.51 -30.87
N ILE A 27 -36.06 7.84 -31.58
CA ILE A 27 -36.37 6.61 -32.33
C ILE A 27 -36.88 5.51 -31.39
N TYR A 28 -36.18 5.25 -30.28
CA TYR A 28 -36.60 4.21 -29.33
C TYR A 28 -37.87 4.61 -28.56
N GLU A 29 -38.02 5.88 -28.17
CA GLU A 29 -39.25 6.37 -27.57
C GLU A 29 -40.45 6.22 -28.50
N ASN A 30 -40.28 6.47 -29.80
CA ASN A 30 -41.34 6.27 -30.78
C ASN A 30 -41.76 4.80 -30.87
N PHE A 31 -40.81 3.87 -30.92
CA PHE A 31 -41.10 2.43 -30.85
C PHE A 31 -41.84 2.05 -29.56
N PHE A 32 -41.44 2.57 -28.40
CA PHE A 32 -42.10 2.29 -27.12
C PHE A 32 -43.48 2.95 -26.96
N LYS A 33 -43.74 4.04 -27.68
CA LYS A 33 -45.05 4.68 -27.78
C LYS A 33 -45.98 4.02 -28.80
N GLY A 34 -45.53 2.94 -29.46
CA GLY A 34 -46.30 2.18 -30.45
C GLY A 34 -46.29 2.78 -31.86
N ASN A 35 -45.46 3.81 -32.10
CA ASN A 35 -45.25 4.38 -33.42
C ASN A 35 -44.10 3.65 -34.10
N ASP A 36 -44.23 3.35 -35.41
CA ASP A 36 -43.13 2.77 -36.19
C ASP A 36 -42.36 3.88 -36.94
N PRO A 37 -41.22 4.37 -36.42
CA PRO A 37 -40.40 5.37 -37.11
C PRO A 37 -39.74 4.86 -38.41
N SER A 38 -39.85 3.56 -38.73
CA SER A 38 -39.43 3.02 -40.02
C SER A 38 -40.48 3.22 -41.13
N GLU A 39 -41.71 3.59 -40.76
CA GLU A 39 -42.79 3.85 -41.69
C GLU A 39 -42.50 5.15 -42.49
N GLY A 40 -42.38 5.03 -43.81
CA GLY A 40 -42.04 6.14 -44.72
C GLY A 40 -40.55 6.35 -45.00
N ASN A 41 -39.63 5.63 -44.35
CA ASN A 41 -38.22 5.58 -44.74
C ASN A 41 -37.75 4.13 -44.97
N PRO A 42 -37.72 3.64 -46.23
CA PRO A 42 -37.36 2.26 -46.53
C PRO A 42 -35.91 1.90 -46.15
N ASN A 43 -35.04 2.91 -45.98
CA ASN A 43 -33.65 2.74 -45.57
C ASN A 43 -33.41 2.96 -44.07
N PHE A 44 -34.45 3.18 -43.28
CA PHE A 44 -34.34 3.50 -41.85
C PHE A 44 -33.47 2.50 -41.09
N TRP A 45 -33.76 1.20 -41.26
CA TRP A 45 -33.00 0.12 -40.64
C TRP A 45 -31.57 0.10 -41.16
N SER A 46 -31.37 0.28 -42.47
CA SER A 46 -30.05 0.38 -43.08
C SER A 46 -29.24 1.53 -42.49
N GLU A 47 -29.81 2.72 -42.31
CA GLU A 47 -29.14 3.89 -41.71
C GLU A 47 -28.78 3.65 -40.23
N LEU A 48 -29.69 3.03 -39.47
CA LEU A 48 -29.48 2.65 -38.08
C LEU A 48 -28.35 1.62 -37.94
N PHE A 49 -28.33 0.60 -38.81
CA PHE A 49 -27.29 -0.43 -38.85
C PHE A 49 -25.95 0.09 -39.42
N LEU A 50 -25.97 1.09 -40.30
CA LEU A 50 -24.77 1.71 -40.87
C LEU A 50 -23.93 2.46 -39.83
N LEU A 51 -24.51 2.91 -38.71
CA LEU A 51 -23.76 3.55 -37.62
C LEU A 51 -22.64 2.64 -37.08
N ARG A 52 -22.92 1.34 -36.95
CA ARG A 52 -21.93 0.33 -36.52
C ARG A 52 -20.84 0.11 -37.56
N ASN A 53 -21.22 0.07 -38.84
CA ASN A 53 -20.28 -0.05 -39.95
C ASN A 53 -19.38 1.18 -40.12
N ASN A 54 -19.89 2.37 -39.80
CA ASN A 54 -19.11 3.61 -39.84
C ASN A 54 -18.03 3.63 -38.75
N ILE A 55 -18.36 3.21 -37.52
CA ILE A 55 -17.38 3.06 -36.42
C ILE A 55 -16.25 2.11 -36.86
N ARG A 56 -16.62 0.94 -37.39
CA ARG A 56 -15.66 -0.03 -37.91
C ARG A 56 -14.77 0.56 -39.01
N LYS A 57 -15.35 1.23 -40.02
CA LYS A 57 -14.58 1.85 -41.11
C LYS A 57 -13.59 2.90 -40.62
N ILE A 58 -14.00 3.76 -39.67
CA ILE A 58 -13.13 4.78 -39.08
C ILE A 58 -11.97 4.11 -38.34
N PHE A 59 -12.26 3.11 -37.51
CA PHE A 59 -11.24 2.36 -36.77
C PHE A 59 -10.23 1.70 -37.72
N LEU A 60 -10.71 0.94 -38.70
CA LEU A 60 -9.86 0.24 -39.67
C LEU A 60 -8.96 1.21 -40.45
N LYS A 61 -9.52 2.33 -40.93
CA LYS A 61 -8.75 3.30 -41.70
C LYS A 61 -7.70 4.00 -40.85
N ALA A 62 -8.03 4.32 -39.60
CA ALA A 62 -7.07 4.93 -38.69
C ALA A 62 -5.92 3.97 -38.34
N VAL A 63 -6.19 2.68 -38.13
CA VAL A 63 -5.15 1.65 -37.92
C VAL A 63 -4.20 1.56 -39.12
N GLU A 64 -4.73 1.56 -40.35
CA GLU A 64 -3.93 1.55 -41.57
C GLU A 64 -3.02 2.81 -41.66
N THR A 65 -3.57 3.98 -41.35
CA THR A 65 -2.87 5.26 -41.42
C THR A 65 -1.75 5.41 -40.38
N LEU A 66 -1.70 4.59 -39.31
CA LEU A 66 -0.58 4.59 -38.36
C LEU A 66 0.77 4.27 -39.01
N LYS A 67 0.77 3.55 -40.14
CA LYS A 67 1.97 3.14 -40.88
C LYS A 67 2.35 4.10 -42.01
N GLU A 68 1.56 5.15 -42.26
CA GLU A 68 1.88 6.14 -43.30
C GLU A 68 3.10 6.99 -42.88
N GLU A 69 3.91 7.43 -43.84
CA GLU A 69 5.11 8.24 -43.55
C GLU A 69 4.78 9.66 -43.06
N ASN A 70 3.59 10.18 -43.40
CA ASN A 70 3.22 11.55 -43.08
C ASN A 70 2.90 11.73 -41.58
N THR A 71 3.75 12.50 -40.89
CA THR A 71 3.65 12.80 -39.45
C THR A 71 2.28 13.32 -39.02
N GLN A 72 1.70 14.28 -39.75
CA GLN A 72 0.40 14.85 -39.38
C GLN A 72 -0.73 13.83 -39.51
N ARG A 73 -0.67 12.96 -40.53
CA ARG A 73 -1.66 11.90 -40.70
C ARG A 73 -1.56 10.86 -39.58
N LYS A 74 -0.34 10.50 -39.15
CA LYS A 74 -0.13 9.65 -37.96
C LYS A 74 -0.78 10.27 -36.73
N ILE A 75 -0.49 11.55 -36.44
CA ILE A 75 -1.06 12.26 -35.28
C ILE A 75 -2.59 12.25 -35.33
N ASN A 76 -3.19 12.66 -36.45
CA ASN A 76 -4.64 12.68 -36.61
C ASN A 76 -5.26 11.27 -36.45
N ALA A 77 -4.58 10.22 -36.94
CA ALA A 77 -5.04 8.84 -36.77
C ALA A 77 -4.97 8.38 -35.31
N ILE A 78 -3.90 8.71 -34.59
CA ILE A 78 -3.76 8.40 -33.15
C ILE A 78 -4.86 9.11 -32.35
N GLU A 79 -5.08 10.40 -32.57
CA GLU A 79 -6.14 11.17 -31.91
C GLU A 79 -7.53 10.62 -32.21
N THR A 80 -7.78 10.25 -33.48
CA THR A 80 -9.05 9.64 -33.88
C THR A 80 -9.29 8.32 -33.16
N LEU A 81 -8.28 7.44 -33.10
CA LEU A 81 -8.36 6.18 -32.36
C LEU A 81 -8.56 6.43 -30.86
N TYR A 82 -7.83 7.38 -30.30
CA TYR A 82 -7.91 7.73 -28.88
C TYR A 82 -9.35 8.14 -28.50
N VAL A 83 -9.91 9.13 -29.20
CA VAL A 83 -11.26 9.65 -28.90
C VAL A 83 -12.33 8.59 -29.15
N LEU A 84 -12.20 7.81 -30.23
CA LEU A 84 -13.14 6.75 -30.55
C LEU A 84 -13.16 5.67 -29.47
N LEU A 85 -11.98 5.15 -29.09
CA LEU A 85 -11.86 4.08 -28.11
C LEU A 85 -12.25 4.57 -26.71
N GLN A 86 -11.89 5.80 -26.34
CA GLN A 86 -12.34 6.42 -25.09
C GLN A 86 -13.88 6.46 -25.02
N GLY A 87 -14.53 6.91 -26.10
CA GLY A 87 -15.99 6.96 -26.19
C GLY A 87 -16.65 5.57 -26.13
N ILE A 88 -16.02 4.55 -26.70
CA ILE A 88 -16.50 3.16 -26.63
C ILE A 88 -16.34 2.59 -25.22
N PHE A 89 -15.16 2.73 -24.62
CA PHE A 89 -14.81 2.13 -23.32
C PHE A 89 -15.48 2.78 -22.11
N THR A 90 -16.05 3.98 -22.27
CA THR A 90 -16.92 4.57 -21.23
C THR A 90 -18.27 3.86 -21.10
N LYS A 91 -18.67 3.05 -22.09
CA LYS A 91 -19.91 2.29 -22.01
C LYS A 91 -19.73 0.99 -21.23
N LYS A 92 -20.78 0.61 -20.50
CA LYS A 92 -20.88 -0.70 -19.86
C LYS A 92 -21.38 -1.72 -20.88
N PHE A 93 -20.61 -2.79 -21.06
CA PHE A 93 -20.95 -3.93 -21.92
C PHE A 93 -21.20 -5.16 -21.05
N ASN A 94 -22.11 -6.05 -21.45
CA ASN A 94 -22.36 -7.30 -20.71
C ASN A 94 -21.21 -8.28 -20.92
N ASN A 95 -20.74 -8.40 -22.17
CA ASN A 95 -19.52 -9.10 -22.51
C ASN A 95 -18.58 -8.12 -23.24
N PHE A 96 -17.76 -7.41 -22.45
CA PHE A 96 -16.83 -6.39 -22.94
C PHE A 96 -16.01 -6.88 -24.14
N SER A 97 -15.29 -8.00 -23.98
CA SER A 97 -14.44 -8.58 -25.03
C SER A 97 -15.20 -8.82 -26.33
N PHE A 98 -16.32 -9.54 -26.26
CA PHE A 98 -17.07 -9.91 -27.46
C PHE A 98 -17.70 -8.69 -28.15
N GLU A 99 -18.35 -7.81 -27.40
CA GLU A 99 -19.10 -6.68 -27.94
C GLU A 99 -18.15 -5.64 -28.55
N VAL A 100 -17.05 -5.32 -27.88
CA VAL A 100 -16.04 -4.37 -28.36
C VAL A 100 -15.35 -4.89 -29.61
N ILE A 101 -14.88 -6.14 -29.62
CA ILE A 101 -14.21 -6.71 -30.80
C ILE A 101 -15.16 -6.74 -31.99
N ASN A 102 -16.40 -7.20 -31.78
CA ASN A 102 -17.38 -7.28 -32.85
C ASN A 102 -17.80 -5.87 -33.35
N LEU A 103 -17.75 -4.85 -32.50
CA LEU A 103 -17.96 -3.46 -32.90
C LEU A 103 -16.80 -2.92 -33.74
N LEU A 104 -15.56 -3.09 -33.28
CA LEU A 104 -14.36 -2.48 -33.87
C LEU A 104 -13.91 -3.14 -35.17
N THR A 105 -13.87 -4.48 -35.21
CA THR A 105 -13.29 -5.23 -36.35
C THR A 105 -14.30 -6.16 -37.00
N GLY A 106 -15.33 -6.57 -36.25
CA GLY A 106 -16.04 -7.82 -36.54
C GLY A 106 -15.20 -9.00 -36.05
N LEU A 107 -15.86 -10.13 -35.76
CA LEU A 107 -15.19 -11.29 -35.17
C LEU A 107 -14.14 -11.90 -36.12
N ASP A 108 -14.43 -11.95 -37.41
CA ASP A 108 -13.60 -12.64 -38.40
C ASP A 108 -12.26 -11.94 -38.68
N ASN A 109 -12.20 -10.61 -38.49
CA ASN A 109 -11.01 -9.81 -38.82
C ASN A 109 -10.16 -9.46 -37.59
N ALA A 110 -10.57 -9.84 -36.38
CA ALA A 110 -9.93 -9.42 -35.14
C ALA A 110 -8.44 -9.81 -35.10
N ASP A 111 -8.14 -11.07 -35.47
CA ASP A 111 -6.79 -11.63 -35.47
C ASP A 111 -5.87 -11.08 -36.58
N VAL A 112 -6.41 -10.28 -37.51
CA VAL A 112 -5.60 -9.55 -38.49
C VAL A 112 -5.38 -8.10 -38.04
N ILE A 113 -6.44 -7.42 -37.60
CA ILE A 113 -6.41 -5.98 -37.35
C ILE A 113 -5.73 -5.63 -36.02
N PHE A 114 -5.99 -6.37 -34.93
CA PHE A 114 -5.36 -6.04 -33.65
C PHE A 114 -3.84 -6.24 -33.67
N PRO A 115 -3.27 -7.30 -34.28
CA PRO A 115 -1.82 -7.36 -34.49
C PRO A 115 -1.28 -6.19 -35.29
N GLN A 116 -1.97 -5.75 -36.35
CA GLN A 116 -1.56 -4.56 -37.13
C GLN A 116 -1.57 -3.27 -36.30
N LEU A 117 -2.56 -3.11 -35.41
CA LEU A 117 -2.63 -2.00 -34.46
C LEU A 117 -1.45 -2.05 -33.48
N VAL A 118 -1.17 -3.21 -32.88
CA VAL A 118 -0.04 -3.40 -31.96
C VAL A 118 1.30 -3.14 -32.67
N ASP A 119 1.45 -3.60 -33.91
CA ASP A 119 2.60 -3.32 -34.75
C ASP A 119 2.80 -1.82 -34.98
N GLY A 120 1.71 -1.11 -35.33
CA GLY A 120 1.71 0.33 -35.54
C GLY A 120 2.10 1.09 -34.27
N ILE A 121 1.48 0.76 -33.14
CA ILE A 121 1.84 1.31 -31.82
C ILE A 121 3.32 1.06 -31.51
N CYS A 122 3.79 -0.17 -31.69
CA CYS A 122 5.19 -0.53 -31.45
C CYS A 122 6.15 0.32 -32.29
N SER A 123 5.84 0.57 -33.57
CA SER A 123 6.66 1.48 -34.40
C SER A 123 6.64 2.93 -33.92
N LEU A 124 5.49 3.43 -33.44
CA LEU A 124 5.33 4.81 -33.00
C LEU A 124 6.03 5.09 -31.66
N LEU A 125 6.19 4.06 -30.82
CA LEU A 125 6.88 4.17 -29.52
C LEU A 125 8.42 4.07 -29.65
N LYS A 126 8.96 3.69 -30.83
CA LYS A 126 10.42 3.56 -31.02
C LYS A 126 11.13 4.91 -30.96
N ASN A 127 12.42 4.87 -30.60
CA ASN A 127 13.25 6.05 -30.40
C ASN A 127 13.38 6.97 -31.62
N GLU A 128 13.18 6.46 -32.84
CA GLU A 128 13.27 7.21 -34.10
C GLU A 128 12.16 8.26 -34.29
N GLU A 129 11.03 8.12 -33.60
CA GLU A 129 9.89 9.03 -33.74
C GLU A 129 10.00 10.27 -32.83
N THR A 130 9.23 11.30 -33.17
CA THR A 130 9.15 12.54 -32.39
C THR A 130 8.59 12.29 -30.99
N VAL A 131 8.97 13.14 -30.02
CA VAL A 131 8.46 13.05 -28.64
C VAL A 131 6.93 13.11 -28.63
N GLU A 132 6.33 14.06 -29.37
CA GLU A 132 4.87 14.20 -29.46
C GLU A 132 4.17 12.90 -29.89
N ILE A 133 4.67 12.23 -30.94
CA ILE A 133 4.11 10.95 -31.40
C ILE A 133 4.24 9.87 -30.33
N LYS A 134 5.38 9.77 -29.65
CA LYS A 134 5.59 8.79 -28.58
C LYS A 134 4.60 8.98 -27.43
N VAL A 135 4.38 10.23 -27.01
CA VAL A 135 3.41 10.57 -25.96
C VAL A 135 1.99 10.20 -26.38
N LEU A 136 1.58 10.57 -27.59
CA LEU A 136 0.24 10.24 -28.10
C LEU A 136 0.06 8.72 -28.26
N ALA A 137 1.07 8.01 -28.74
CA ALA A 137 1.05 6.56 -28.86
C ALA A 137 0.99 5.87 -27.48
N LEU A 138 1.70 6.39 -26.47
CA LEU A 138 1.62 5.91 -25.11
C LEU A 138 0.21 6.09 -24.55
N HIS A 139 -0.38 7.29 -24.69
CA HIS A 139 -1.74 7.57 -24.25
C HIS A 139 -2.78 6.68 -24.94
N LEU A 140 -2.64 6.46 -26.26
CA LEU A 140 -3.49 5.52 -27.01
C LEU A 140 -3.37 4.10 -26.45
N THR A 141 -2.15 3.66 -26.16
CA THR A 141 -1.89 2.34 -25.56
C THR A 141 -2.54 2.20 -24.19
N ILE A 142 -2.43 3.23 -23.34
CA ILE A 142 -3.07 3.25 -22.00
C ILE A 142 -4.59 3.10 -22.14
N ILE A 143 -5.22 3.81 -23.07
CA ILE A 143 -6.66 3.68 -23.33
C ILE A 143 -7.02 2.26 -23.75
N ILE A 144 -6.25 1.64 -24.66
CA ILE A 144 -6.50 0.28 -25.13
C ILE A 144 -6.38 -0.73 -23.99
N ILE A 145 -5.26 -0.71 -23.25
CA ILE A 145 -4.97 -1.68 -22.21
C ILE A 145 -5.95 -1.57 -21.04
N CYS A 146 -6.21 -0.34 -20.62
CA CYS A 146 -7.12 -0.05 -19.52
C CYS A 146 -8.58 0.01 -19.96
N GLY A 147 -8.96 -0.37 -21.19
CA GLY A 147 -10.34 -0.23 -21.68
C GLY A 147 -11.41 -0.80 -20.73
N ASN A 148 -11.10 -1.89 -20.02
CA ASN A 148 -11.90 -2.43 -18.94
C ASN A 148 -11.17 -2.29 -17.59
N ASN A 149 -11.90 -2.02 -16.50
CA ASN A 149 -11.33 -1.99 -15.14
C ASN A 149 -10.76 -3.34 -14.74
N ASN A 150 -11.34 -4.44 -15.22
CA ASN A 150 -10.74 -5.76 -15.10
C ASN A 150 -9.93 -6.08 -16.36
N ILE A 151 -8.61 -5.91 -16.29
CA ILE A 151 -7.73 -6.11 -17.45
C ILE A 151 -7.81 -7.51 -18.02
N ASN A 152 -8.06 -8.53 -17.20
CA ASN A 152 -8.17 -9.93 -17.64
C ASN A 152 -9.46 -10.17 -18.46
N GLN A 153 -10.44 -9.27 -18.36
CA GLN A 153 -11.65 -9.28 -19.20
C GLN A 153 -11.50 -8.43 -20.46
N ASN A 154 -10.32 -7.87 -20.74
CA ASN A 154 -10.03 -7.16 -21.97
C ASN A 154 -9.21 -8.06 -22.89
N SER A 155 -9.88 -8.81 -23.77
CA SER A 155 -9.20 -9.76 -24.67
C SER A 155 -8.29 -9.07 -25.71
N ILE A 156 -8.39 -7.75 -25.90
CA ILE A 156 -7.44 -7.00 -26.75
C ILE A 156 -6.02 -7.10 -26.18
N ASN A 157 -5.88 -7.22 -24.85
CA ASN A 157 -4.58 -7.31 -24.19
C ASN A 157 -3.81 -8.59 -24.55
N VAL A 158 -4.48 -9.64 -25.03
CA VAL A 158 -3.83 -10.86 -25.54
C VAL A 158 -2.87 -10.53 -26.69
N TYR A 159 -3.22 -9.58 -27.55
CA TYR A 159 -2.38 -9.21 -28.70
C TYR A 159 -1.07 -8.54 -28.26
N PHE A 160 -1.09 -7.80 -27.14
CA PHE A 160 0.10 -7.24 -26.51
C PHE A 160 0.94 -8.28 -25.77
N MET A 161 0.41 -9.47 -25.48
CA MET A 161 1.21 -10.60 -24.98
C MET A 161 1.88 -11.37 -26.12
N LYS A 162 1.24 -11.43 -27.30
CA LYS A 162 1.80 -12.07 -28.51
C LYS A 162 2.94 -11.27 -29.11
N LYS A 163 2.79 -9.94 -29.16
CA LYS A 163 3.83 -9.00 -29.56
C LYS A 163 3.96 -7.95 -28.47
N ASP A 164 4.99 -8.12 -27.64
CA ASP A 164 5.20 -7.22 -26.52
C ASP A 164 5.75 -5.85 -26.96
N ILE A 165 5.46 -4.84 -26.15
CA ILE A 165 5.97 -3.47 -26.31
C ILE A 165 6.95 -3.10 -25.19
N PHE A 166 7.60 -4.09 -24.57
CA PHE A 166 8.47 -3.87 -23.40
C PHE A 166 9.64 -2.94 -23.74
N ASP A 167 10.41 -3.26 -24.79
CA ASP A 167 11.61 -2.50 -25.14
C ASP A 167 11.31 -1.04 -25.55
N PRO A 168 10.25 -0.75 -26.33
CA PRO A 168 9.79 0.62 -26.55
C PRO A 168 9.39 1.36 -25.26
N LEU A 169 8.71 0.70 -24.32
CA LEU A 169 8.34 1.32 -23.03
C LEU A 169 9.57 1.65 -22.18
N ILE A 170 10.55 0.74 -22.11
CA ILE A 170 11.85 1.03 -21.45
C ILE A 170 12.54 2.21 -22.13
N GLY A 171 12.53 2.26 -23.46
CA GLY A 171 13.04 3.40 -24.23
C GLY A 171 12.41 4.72 -23.80
N ILE A 172 11.08 4.76 -23.61
CA ILE A 172 10.36 5.94 -23.11
C ILE A 172 10.77 6.31 -21.68
N ILE A 173 10.87 5.32 -20.78
CA ILE A 173 11.23 5.53 -19.36
C ILE A 173 12.63 6.14 -19.23
N VAL A 174 13.57 5.72 -20.07
CA VAL A 174 14.96 6.19 -20.02
C VAL A 174 15.19 7.47 -20.82
N SER A 175 14.54 7.62 -21.99
CA SER A 175 14.85 8.70 -22.94
C SER A 175 14.13 10.02 -22.67
N LEU A 176 12.96 10.01 -22.02
CA LEU A 176 12.19 11.23 -21.77
C LEU A 176 12.51 11.77 -20.39
N GLU A 177 12.88 13.05 -20.33
CA GLU A 177 13.18 13.74 -19.07
C GLU A 177 11.93 13.99 -18.21
N MET A 178 10.74 13.96 -18.82
CA MET A 178 9.46 14.24 -18.16
C MET A 178 9.04 13.13 -17.20
N THR A 179 9.03 13.42 -15.89
CA THR A 179 8.70 12.43 -14.84
C THR A 179 7.28 11.89 -14.97
N HIS A 180 6.31 12.70 -15.42
CA HIS A 180 4.94 12.23 -15.65
C HIS A 180 4.82 11.17 -16.75
N ILE A 181 5.64 11.25 -17.80
CA ILE A 181 5.58 10.25 -18.88
C ILE A 181 6.29 8.98 -18.47
N ALA A 182 7.41 9.10 -17.75
CA ALA A 182 8.04 7.94 -17.12
C ALA A 182 7.05 7.22 -16.18
N TYR A 183 6.31 7.97 -15.35
CA TYR A 183 5.27 7.41 -14.49
C TYR A 183 4.24 6.61 -15.30
N GLU A 184 3.71 7.19 -16.37
CA GLU A 184 2.70 6.54 -17.20
C GLU A 184 3.20 5.28 -17.88
N ALA A 185 4.43 5.31 -18.41
CA ALA A 185 5.06 4.16 -19.02
C ALA A 185 5.34 3.04 -18.01
N ILE A 186 5.80 3.39 -16.79
CA ILE A 186 6.06 2.43 -15.71
C ILE A 186 4.76 1.74 -15.25
N VAL A 187 3.70 2.51 -14.99
CA VAL A 187 2.42 1.96 -14.53
C VAL A 187 1.80 1.08 -15.62
N LEU A 188 1.85 1.51 -16.90
CA LEU A 188 1.39 0.70 -18.02
C LEU A 188 2.16 -0.63 -18.12
N LEU A 189 3.49 -0.59 -17.97
CA LEU A 189 4.34 -1.77 -17.99
C LEU A 189 3.93 -2.78 -16.92
N VAL A 190 3.70 -2.35 -15.68
CA VAL A 190 3.30 -3.27 -14.60
C VAL A 190 1.85 -3.74 -14.70
N ILE A 191 0.95 -2.93 -15.27
CA ILE A 191 -0.40 -3.40 -15.61
C ILE A 191 -0.33 -4.54 -16.64
N LEU A 192 0.51 -4.40 -17.67
CA LEU A 192 0.76 -5.46 -18.65
C LEU A 192 1.40 -6.69 -18.01
N ALA A 193 2.34 -6.52 -17.08
CA ALA A 193 2.96 -7.62 -16.32
C ALA A 193 1.98 -8.40 -15.43
N ASN A 194 0.86 -7.77 -15.04
CA ASN A 194 -0.18 -8.40 -14.22
C ASN A 194 -1.34 -9.00 -15.03
N TYR A 195 -1.41 -8.77 -16.35
CA TYR A 195 -2.42 -9.39 -17.21
C TYR A 195 -2.28 -10.90 -17.22
N ASN A 196 -3.33 -11.62 -16.79
CA ASN A 196 -3.37 -13.08 -16.67
C ASN A 196 -2.16 -13.69 -15.94
N LYS A 197 -1.54 -12.94 -15.02
CA LYS A 197 -0.32 -13.32 -14.28
C LYS A 197 -0.37 -14.72 -13.64
N TYR A 198 -1.56 -15.15 -13.20
CA TYR A 198 -1.77 -16.44 -12.54
C TYR A 198 -2.27 -17.55 -13.46
N GLU A 199 -2.59 -17.23 -14.72
CA GLU A 199 -3.20 -18.15 -15.68
C GLU A 199 -2.21 -18.56 -16.77
N SER A 200 -1.25 -17.70 -17.10
CA SER A 200 -0.22 -17.96 -18.11
C SER A 200 1.11 -17.31 -17.76
N LYS A 201 2.18 -17.75 -18.43
CA LYS A 201 3.49 -17.09 -18.34
C LYS A 201 3.41 -15.71 -19.01
N ASN A 202 3.53 -14.66 -18.20
CA ASN A 202 3.48 -13.29 -18.70
C ASN A 202 4.87 -12.84 -19.20
N PRO A 203 5.02 -12.43 -20.47
CA PRO A 203 6.32 -12.05 -21.04
C PRO A 203 6.91 -10.76 -20.43
N TYR A 204 6.07 -9.80 -20.03
CA TYR A 204 6.52 -8.57 -19.40
C TYR A 204 7.09 -8.86 -18.00
N LEU A 205 6.43 -9.73 -17.23
CA LEU A 205 6.91 -10.12 -15.90
C LEU A 205 8.27 -10.84 -15.97
N LEU A 206 8.44 -11.71 -16.96
CA LEU A 206 9.74 -12.36 -17.23
C LEU A 206 10.82 -11.33 -17.60
N LYS A 207 10.51 -10.38 -18.48
CA LYS A 207 11.48 -9.32 -18.83
C LYS A 207 11.80 -8.44 -17.61
N ILE A 208 10.85 -8.12 -16.73
CA ILE A 208 11.08 -7.37 -15.47
C ILE A 208 12.08 -8.10 -14.56
N SER A 209 11.94 -9.42 -14.40
CA SER A 209 12.86 -10.20 -13.55
C SER A 209 14.27 -10.32 -14.13
N GLU A 210 14.42 -10.13 -15.45
CA GLU A 210 15.69 -10.21 -16.17
C GLU A 210 16.44 -8.88 -16.30
N ILE A 211 15.81 -7.73 -15.97
CA ILE A 211 16.47 -6.41 -16.04
C ILE A 211 17.75 -6.42 -15.17
N LYS A 212 18.84 -5.91 -15.76
CA LYS A 212 20.15 -5.74 -15.08
C LYS A 212 20.68 -4.31 -15.14
N ASP A 213 20.11 -3.48 -16.01
CA ASP A 213 20.60 -2.13 -16.25
C ASP A 213 20.20 -1.20 -15.09
N GLU A 214 21.21 -0.66 -14.42
CA GLU A 214 21.02 0.24 -13.29
C GLU A 214 20.39 1.58 -13.70
N ILE A 215 20.55 2.03 -14.95
CA ILE A 215 19.94 3.28 -15.43
C ILE A 215 18.41 3.15 -15.44
N ILE A 216 17.90 1.98 -15.83
CA ILE A 216 16.46 1.68 -15.80
C ILE A 216 15.98 1.70 -14.34
N PHE A 217 16.70 1.04 -13.43
CA PHE A 217 16.35 1.04 -12.01
C PHE A 217 16.38 2.45 -11.41
N GLN A 218 17.37 3.27 -11.76
CA GLN A 218 17.46 4.66 -11.35
C GLN A 218 16.20 5.44 -11.71
N LYS A 219 15.81 5.42 -12.99
CA LYS A 219 14.62 6.17 -13.46
C LYS A 219 13.34 5.70 -12.80
N ILE A 220 13.20 4.39 -12.56
CA ILE A 220 12.04 3.82 -11.88
C ILE A 220 11.98 4.25 -10.42
N VAL A 221 13.10 4.15 -9.69
CA VAL A 221 13.18 4.52 -8.26
C VAL A 221 12.98 6.02 -8.06
N GLU A 222 13.57 6.86 -8.92
CA GLU A 222 13.34 8.32 -8.96
C GLU A 222 11.85 8.65 -9.15
N THR A 223 11.20 8.02 -10.14
CA THR A 223 9.78 8.26 -10.44
C THR A 223 8.86 7.80 -9.31
N ILE A 224 9.17 6.65 -8.67
CA ILE A 224 8.46 6.16 -7.49
C ILE A 224 8.59 7.17 -6.34
N GLY A 225 9.82 7.66 -6.08
CA GLY A 225 10.06 8.65 -5.04
C GLY A 225 9.30 9.95 -5.26
N ALA A 226 9.34 10.49 -6.48
CA ALA A 226 8.62 11.72 -6.85
C ALA A 226 7.10 11.57 -6.69
N ALA A 227 6.54 10.43 -7.12
CA ALA A 227 5.12 10.15 -6.95
C ALA A 227 4.71 10.00 -5.47
N CYS A 228 5.54 9.33 -4.65
CA CYS A 228 5.30 9.21 -3.20
C CYS A 228 5.38 10.57 -2.51
N LEU A 229 6.35 11.40 -2.87
CA LEU A 229 6.50 12.77 -2.37
C LEU A 229 5.25 13.60 -2.68
N LYS A 230 4.74 13.53 -3.91
CA LYS A 230 3.49 14.23 -4.29
C LYS A 230 2.29 13.71 -3.52
N CYS A 231 2.15 12.40 -3.34
CA CYS A 231 1.06 11.82 -2.56
C CYS A 231 1.13 12.27 -1.10
N ARG A 232 2.33 12.34 -0.51
CA ARG A 232 2.54 12.85 0.85
C ARG A 232 2.18 14.33 0.96
N LYS A 233 2.59 15.17 0.00
CA LYS A 233 2.28 16.61 -0.02
C LYS A 233 0.78 16.87 0.12
N GLN A 234 -0.06 16.03 -0.49
CA GLN A 234 -1.53 16.16 -0.37
C GLN A 234 -2.06 15.91 1.05
N TYR A 235 -1.41 15.05 1.85
CA TYR A 235 -1.78 14.91 3.26
C TYR A 235 -1.33 16.14 4.06
N THR A 236 -0.13 16.66 3.80
CA THR A 236 0.39 17.84 4.51
C THR A 236 -0.33 19.13 4.11
N ASP A 237 -0.87 19.21 2.90
CA ASP A 237 -1.69 20.32 2.43
C ASP A 237 -3.05 20.40 3.17
N ILE A 238 -3.58 19.26 3.64
CA ILE A 238 -4.79 19.21 4.47
C ILE A 238 -4.48 19.64 5.91
N GLN A 239 -3.37 19.13 6.47
CA GLN A 239 -2.97 19.39 7.86
C GLN A 239 -1.45 19.36 7.98
N ASP A 240 -0.81 20.42 8.49
CA ASP A 240 0.63 20.38 8.74
C ASP A 240 0.93 19.56 10.01
N ASP A 241 2.07 18.86 10.00
CA ASP A 241 2.55 18.07 11.13
C ASP A 241 2.85 18.96 12.35
N TYR A 242 3.36 20.17 12.09
CA TYR A 242 3.78 21.11 13.13
C TYR A 242 2.61 21.69 13.93
N ASP A 243 1.42 21.81 13.35
CA ASP A 243 0.24 22.34 14.04
C ASP A 243 -0.17 21.44 15.21
N THR A 244 -0.15 20.13 14.98
CA THR A 244 -0.48 19.13 16.00
C THR A 244 0.57 19.09 17.10
N TYR A 245 1.85 19.16 16.73
CA TYR A 245 2.97 19.18 17.69
C TYR A 245 2.93 20.42 18.60
N ARG A 246 2.69 21.61 18.04
CA ARG A 246 2.58 22.87 18.80
C ARG A 246 1.42 22.84 19.79
N ASN A 247 0.27 22.32 19.37
CA ASN A 247 -0.92 22.22 20.22
C ASN A 247 -0.77 21.15 21.33
N SER A 248 -0.03 20.06 21.05
CA SER A 248 0.33 19.02 22.02
C SER A 248 1.23 19.53 23.16
N ILE A 249 2.23 20.37 22.86
CA ILE A 249 3.13 20.93 23.89
C ILE A 249 2.38 21.82 24.88
N HIS A 250 1.38 22.58 24.43
CA HIS A 250 0.55 23.40 25.33
C HIS A 250 -0.41 22.57 26.19
N SER A 251 -0.77 21.36 25.77
CA SER A 251 -1.65 20.44 26.52
C SER A 251 -0.89 19.47 27.44
N ALA A 252 0.39 19.21 27.17
CA ALA A 252 1.28 18.43 28.02
C ALA A 252 1.50 19.03 29.43
N LEU A 253 1.23 20.32 29.67
CA LEU A 253 1.25 20.86 31.03
C LEU A 253 0.07 20.38 31.91
N SER A 254 -0.84 19.56 31.38
CA SER A 254 -2.04 19.04 32.05
C SER A 254 -2.00 17.52 32.32
N TYR A 255 -0.80 16.92 32.41
CA TYR A 255 -0.50 15.48 32.41
C TYR A 255 -1.15 14.58 33.50
N VAL A 256 -2.21 15.01 34.18
CA VAL A 256 -2.95 14.20 35.18
C VAL A 256 -4.40 13.86 34.73
N GLY A 257 -4.88 14.28 33.54
CA GLY A 257 -6.31 14.11 33.18
C GLY A 257 -6.67 13.69 31.75
N THR A 258 -5.71 13.38 30.88
CA THR A 258 -5.90 13.45 29.41
C THR A 258 -6.67 12.29 28.75
N PHE A 259 -7.25 11.34 29.48
CA PHE A 259 -8.18 10.36 28.88
C PHE A 259 -9.65 10.86 28.82
N LEU A 260 -9.98 12.03 29.39
CA LEU A 260 -11.37 12.51 29.53
C LEU A 260 -11.72 13.83 28.81
N THR A 261 -10.80 14.49 28.09
CA THR A 261 -11.06 15.83 27.52
C THR A 261 -11.30 15.91 26.01
N TRP A 262 -11.41 14.78 25.29
CA TRP A 262 -11.68 14.77 23.83
C TRP A 262 -12.97 15.54 23.44
N HIS A 263 -13.91 15.74 24.37
CA HIS A 263 -15.23 16.32 24.05
C HIS A 263 -15.37 17.84 24.24
N SER A 264 -14.32 18.60 24.57
CA SER A 264 -14.46 20.05 24.70
C SER A 264 -13.42 20.79 23.88
N ASN A 265 -13.89 21.29 22.72
CA ASN A 265 -13.42 22.44 21.95
C ASN A 265 -13.13 22.07 20.48
N LYS A 266 -14.20 21.87 19.70
CA LYS A 266 -14.11 22.05 18.23
C LYS A 266 -13.86 23.53 17.96
N PRO A 267 -12.80 23.91 17.23
CA PRO A 267 -12.70 25.24 16.64
C PRO A 267 -13.86 25.47 15.69
N THR A 268 -14.44 26.66 15.72
CA THR A 268 -15.46 27.12 14.78
C THR A 268 -14.83 27.42 13.42
N THR A 269 -14.65 26.37 12.62
CA THR A 269 -14.47 26.46 11.16
C THR A 269 -15.36 25.37 10.55
N ASP A 270 -16.21 25.72 9.58
CA ASP A 270 -17.11 24.81 8.82
C ASP A 270 -16.35 23.73 7.99
N TYR A 271 -15.06 23.54 8.25
CA TYR A 271 -14.18 22.62 7.55
C TYR A 271 -13.87 21.43 8.45
N ASP A 272 -14.43 20.26 8.14
CA ASP A 272 -14.13 19.01 8.84
C ASP A 272 -12.95 18.31 8.12
N PRO A 273 -11.72 18.33 8.67
CA PRO A 273 -10.55 17.77 7.99
C PRO A 273 -10.68 16.26 7.73
N GLU A 274 -11.47 15.54 8.52
CA GLU A 274 -11.72 14.10 8.34
C GLU A 274 -12.36 13.77 6.99
N LEU A 275 -13.29 14.61 6.51
CA LEU A 275 -13.93 14.43 5.19
C LEU A 275 -12.94 14.64 4.03
N SER A 276 -11.88 15.39 4.24
CA SER A 276 -10.87 15.68 3.22
C SER A 276 -9.90 14.51 3.03
N PHE A 277 -9.63 13.75 4.10
CA PHE A 277 -8.78 12.55 4.03
C PHE A 277 -9.44 11.37 3.30
N ASP A 278 -10.77 11.33 3.17
CA ASP A 278 -11.49 10.24 2.50
C ASP A 278 -11.14 10.07 1.02
N GLN A 279 -10.77 11.16 0.35
CA GLN A 279 -10.38 11.17 -1.06
C GLN A 279 -8.92 10.75 -1.27
N LEU A 280 -8.12 10.73 -0.19
CA LEU A 280 -6.73 10.31 -0.23
C LEU A 280 -6.60 8.79 -0.10
N PRO A 281 -5.51 8.20 -0.61
CA PRO A 281 -4.41 8.82 -1.37
C PRO A 281 -4.81 9.22 -2.80
N SER A 282 -4.12 10.14 -3.48
CA SER A 282 -4.46 10.43 -4.89
C SER A 282 -4.26 9.23 -5.81
N ALA A 283 -4.85 9.29 -7.00
CA ALA A 283 -4.69 8.29 -8.06
C ALA A 283 -3.22 8.00 -8.45
N ASN A 284 -2.29 8.90 -8.13
CA ASN A 284 -0.86 8.71 -8.44
C ASN A 284 -0.24 7.53 -7.67
N ILE A 285 -0.88 7.08 -6.58
CA ILE A 285 -0.44 5.92 -5.80
C ILE A 285 -0.40 4.61 -6.59
N SER A 286 -1.02 4.54 -7.78
CA SER A 286 -0.94 3.37 -8.68
C SER A 286 0.50 2.92 -8.98
N ILE A 287 1.50 3.80 -8.84
CA ILE A 287 2.92 3.47 -8.96
C ILE A 287 3.43 2.45 -7.93
N LEU A 288 2.74 2.29 -6.79
CA LEU A 288 3.12 1.29 -5.78
C LEU A 288 3.07 -0.14 -6.34
N LEU A 289 2.28 -0.40 -7.38
CA LEU A 289 2.32 -1.68 -8.08
C LEU A 289 3.69 -1.93 -8.72
N ALA A 290 4.33 -0.88 -9.25
CA ALA A 290 5.67 -0.98 -9.80
C ALA A 290 6.71 -1.27 -8.72
N LEU A 291 6.65 -0.56 -7.60
CA LEU A 291 7.53 -0.86 -6.46
C LEU A 291 7.34 -2.31 -5.98
N TYR A 292 6.10 -2.78 -5.88
CA TYR A 292 5.79 -4.16 -5.51
C TYR A 292 6.36 -5.18 -6.51
N ASP A 293 6.02 -5.08 -7.80
CA ASP A 293 6.41 -6.10 -8.78
C ASP A 293 7.92 -6.12 -9.02
N PHE A 294 8.59 -4.97 -9.05
CA PHE A 294 10.03 -4.94 -9.21
C PHE A 294 10.74 -5.53 -7.98
N SER A 295 10.31 -5.18 -6.76
CA SER A 295 10.89 -5.77 -5.54
C SER A 295 10.62 -7.27 -5.43
N ASN A 296 9.40 -7.73 -5.73
CA ASN A 296 9.04 -9.14 -5.60
C ASN A 296 9.72 -10.03 -6.66
N ASN A 297 9.92 -9.52 -7.88
CA ASN A 297 10.38 -10.33 -9.01
C ASN A 297 11.85 -10.11 -9.39
N ASN A 298 12.51 -9.05 -8.91
CA ASN A 298 13.90 -8.75 -9.28
C ASN A 298 14.76 -8.36 -8.07
N LYS A 299 15.58 -9.30 -7.57
CA LYS A 299 16.49 -9.06 -6.44
C LYS A 299 17.50 -7.93 -6.68
N LYS A 300 17.93 -7.72 -7.94
CA LYS A 300 18.88 -6.66 -8.29
C LYS A 300 18.28 -5.28 -8.10
N PHE A 301 16.97 -5.15 -8.27
CA PHE A 301 16.27 -3.91 -7.98
C PHE A 301 16.36 -3.55 -6.49
N ILE A 302 16.20 -4.55 -5.60
CA ILE A 302 16.39 -4.35 -4.15
C ILE A 302 17.85 -4.01 -3.85
N THR A 303 18.82 -4.74 -4.43
CA THR A 303 20.25 -4.42 -4.28
C THR A 303 20.57 -3.00 -4.75
N TYR A 304 19.95 -2.54 -5.84
CA TYR A 304 20.08 -1.17 -6.33
C TYR A 304 19.49 -0.15 -5.34
N ILE A 305 18.30 -0.39 -4.79
CA ILE A 305 17.74 0.45 -3.72
C ILE A 305 18.71 0.52 -2.54
N SER A 306 19.22 -0.62 -2.08
CA SER A 306 20.23 -0.67 -1.01
C SER A 306 21.48 0.14 -1.36
N LYS A 307 21.98 0.02 -2.59
CA LYS A 307 23.11 0.83 -3.09
C LYS A 307 22.81 2.33 -3.04
N THR A 308 21.62 2.78 -3.46
CA THR A 308 21.25 4.22 -3.41
C THR A 308 21.17 4.76 -1.98
N ILE A 309 20.76 3.93 -1.03
CA ILE A 309 20.81 4.28 0.40
C ILE A 309 22.28 4.37 0.85
N MET A 310 23.12 3.40 0.47
CA MET A 310 24.52 3.38 0.88
C MET A 310 25.37 4.53 0.29
N GLU A 311 25.12 4.91 -0.96
CA GLU A 311 25.87 5.97 -1.64
C GLU A 311 25.44 7.37 -1.18
N TRP A 312 24.33 7.49 -0.47
CA TRP A 312 23.90 8.75 0.10
C TRP A 312 24.84 9.18 1.21
N ASN A 313 25.59 10.24 0.93
CA ASN A 313 26.42 10.94 1.89
C ASN A 313 25.90 12.38 1.98
N VAL A 314 25.58 12.83 3.20
CA VAL A 314 25.42 14.26 3.46
C VAL A 314 26.78 14.90 3.20
N SER A 315 26.92 15.70 2.15
CA SER A 315 28.06 16.59 2.04
C SER A 315 28.00 17.57 3.22
N ASP A 316 29.02 17.54 4.08
CA ASP A 316 29.21 18.39 5.29
C ASP A 316 29.07 19.91 5.04
N THR A 317 28.86 20.34 3.80
CA THR A 317 28.72 21.74 3.39
C THR A 317 27.33 22.34 3.61
N ASP A 318 26.30 21.54 3.92
CA ASP A 318 24.92 22.03 4.12
C ASP A 318 24.51 22.16 5.62
N LEU A 319 25.43 21.88 6.55
CA LEU A 319 25.20 21.99 8.00
C LEU A 319 25.47 23.41 8.52
N ASP A 320 24.67 24.38 8.09
CA ASP A 320 24.48 25.58 8.89
C ASP A 320 23.61 25.22 10.10
N ASP A 321 24.18 25.43 11.29
CA ASP A 321 23.81 24.93 12.62
C ASP A 321 22.45 25.44 13.18
N LYS A 322 21.48 25.79 12.32
CA LYS A 322 20.17 26.34 12.72
C LYS A 322 18.92 25.75 12.04
N SER A 323 19.02 24.75 11.18
CA SER A 323 17.81 24.05 10.69
C SER A 323 18.05 22.56 10.40
N ILE A 324 18.14 21.77 11.47
CA ILE A 324 18.08 20.29 11.43
C ILE A 324 16.76 19.78 10.79
N THR A 325 15.83 20.68 10.47
CA THR A 325 14.52 20.44 9.84
C THR A 325 14.47 20.60 8.31
N SER A 326 15.57 20.91 7.60
CA SER A 326 15.46 21.29 6.17
C SER A 326 16.52 20.69 5.24
N ILE A 327 16.73 19.37 5.26
CA ILE A 327 17.20 18.71 4.03
C ILE A 327 15.98 18.66 3.10
N PRO A 328 16.02 19.28 1.90
CA PRO A 328 14.92 19.17 0.95
C PRO A 328 14.62 17.70 0.64
N ASP A 329 13.35 17.31 0.61
CA ASP A 329 12.94 15.92 0.33
C ASP A 329 13.46 15.39 -1.01
N ASP A 330 13.80 16.30 -1.93
CA ASP A 330 14.37 16.01 -3.25
C ASP A 330 15.85 15.60 -3.18
N LYS A 331 16.55 15.84 -2.05
CA LYS A 331 17.95 15.45 -1.82
C LYS A 331 18.10 14.12 -1.06
N LEU A 332 17.01 13.56 -0.53
CA LEU A 332 17.03 12.28 0.18
C LEU A 332 16.90 11.10 -0.82
N PRO A 333 17.38 9.89 -0.46
CA PRO A 333 17.21 8.72 -1.32
C PRO A 333 15.72 8.49 -1.62
N PRO A 334 15.31 8.19 -2.86
CA PRO A 334 13.90 8.15 -3.24
C PRO A 334 13.03 7.19 -2.41
N ILE A 335 13.62 6.11 -1.88
CA ILE A 335 12.94 5.17 -0.99
C ILE A 335 12.48 5.80 0.34
N THR A 336 13.15 6.86 0.81
CA THR A 336 12.73 7.59 2.01
C THR A 336 11.43 8.34 1.79
N ASN A 337 11.16 8.82 0.57
CA ASN A 337 9.87 9.42 0.21
C ASN A 337 8.74 8.39 0.23
N PHE A 338 9.03 7.13 -0.11
CA PHE A 338 8.09 6.02 0.06
C PHE A 338 7.81 5.73 1.54
N LEU A 339 8.85 5.65 2.39
CA LEU A 339 8.67 5.43 3.84
C LEU A 339 7.90 6.59 4.50
N SER A 340 8.29 7.83 4.17
CA SER A 340 7.62 9.05 4.59
C SER A 340 6.14 9.00 4.22
N PHE A 341 5.81 8.77 2.94
CA PHE A 341 4.43 8.63 2.49
C PHE A 341 3.67 7.49 3.20
N SER A 342 4.33 6.35 3.42
CA SER A 342 3.73 5.19 4.09
C SER A 342 3.22 5.54 5.49
N SER A 343 3.93 6.40 6.23
CA SER A 343 3.50 6.86 7.56
C SER A 343 2.14 7.57 7.53
N TYR A 344 1.90 8.45 6.54
CA TYR A 344 0.62 9.17 6.40
C TYR A 344 -0.49 8.23 5.97
N LEU A 345 -0.25 7.39 4.96
CA LEU A 345 -1.26 6.45 4.47
C LEU A 345 -1.71 5.47 5.57
N LEU A 346 -0.77 4.94 6.35
CA LEU A 346 -1.07 3.98 7.41
C LEU A 346 -1.75 4.63 8.62
N GLN A 347 -1.43 5.88 8.94
CA GLN A 347 -2.10 6.64 10.00
C GLN A 347 -3.50 7.13 9.60
N HIS A 348 -3.68 7.47 8.32
CA HIS A 348 -4.92 7.95 7.70
C HIS A 348 -5.46 6.92 6.71
N ASN A 349 -6.10 5.88 7.25
CA ASN A 349 -6.76 4.84 6.47
C ASN A 349 -8.30 4.84 6.73
N PRO A 350 -9.04 5.79 6.14
CA PRO A 350 -10.48 5.90 6.37
C PRO A 350 -11.32 5.02 5.43
N SER A 351 -10.86 4.79 4.19
CA SER A 351 -11.63 4.13 3.13
C SER A 351 -11.14 2.71 2.80
N SER A 352 -12.01 1.87 2.23
CA SER A 352 -11.60 0.54 1.73
C SER A 352 -10.52 0.62 0.64
N ARG A 353 -10.48 1.74 -0.09
CA ARG A 353 -9.45 2.01 -1.08
C ARG A 353 -8.11 2.29 -0.39
N ALA A 354 -8.08 3.19 0.59
CA ALA A 354 -6.88 3.45 1.39
C ALA A 354 -6.38 2.18 2.09
N ALA A 355 -7.28 1.30 2.55
CA ALA A 355 -6.91 0.05 3.20
C ALA A 355 -6.26 -0.94 2.23
N SER A 356 -6.71 -0.98 0.98
CA SER A 356 -6.10 -1.81 -0.07
C SER A 356 -4.66 -1.35 -0.36
N TYR A 357 -4.44 -0.04 -0.47
CA TYR A 357 -3.10 0.52 -0.65
C TYR A 357 -2.22 0.40 0.59
N SER A 358 -2.81 0.49 1.79
CA SER A 358 -2.13 0.22 3.06
C SER A 358 -1.61 -1.22 3.11
N LYS A 359 -2.44 -2.19 2.71
CA LYS A 359 -2.03 -3.60 2.63
C LYS A 359 -0.88 -3.78 1.64
N MET A 360 -0.95 -3.19 0.45
CA MET A 360 0.14 -3.26 -0.53
C MET A 360 1.42 -2.60 -0.01
N THR A 361 1.32 -1.48 0.70
CA THR A 361 2.46 -0.77 1.32
C THR A 361 3.16 -1.65 2.36
N LEU A 362 2.40 -2.29 3.26
CA LEU A 362 2.97 -3.23 4.24
C LEU A 362 3.59 -4.47 3.57
N LEU A 363 3.01 -4.96 2.47
CA LEU A 363 3.60 -6.05 1.69
C LEU A 363 4.93 -5.66 1.05
N ILE A 364 5.03 -4.45 0.50
CA ILE A 364 6.29 -3.91 -0.04
C ILE A 364 7.34 -3.83 1.07
N ILE A 365 7.01 -3.25 2.22
CA ILE A 365 7.94 -3.17 3.37
C ILE A 365 8.37 -4.57 3.82
N THR A 366 7.43 -5.54 3.82
CA THR A 366 7.73 -6.93 4.16
C THR A 366 8.74 -7.54 3.20
N ILE A 367 8.54 -7.40 1.88
CA ILE A 367 9.44 -7.94 0.85
C ILE A 367 10.83 -7.31 0.96
N LEU A 368 10.89 -5.98 1.11
CA LEU A 368 12.16 -5.27 1.26
C LEU A 368 12.91 -5.72 2.53
N SER A 369 12.19 -5.84 3.66
CA SER A 369 12.79 -6.23 4.94
C SER A 369 13.24 -7.70 5.01
N GLU A 370 12.78 -8.56 4.09
CA GLU A 370 13.23 -9.95 3.98
C GLU A 370 14.52 -10.11 3.17
N ASP A 371 14.87 -9.13 2.34
CA ASP A 371 16.12 -9.16 1.57
C ASP A 371 17.32 -8.81 2.46
N SER A 372 18.35 -9.66 2.46
CA SER A 372 19.52 -9.51 3.31
C SER A 372 20.29 -8.21 3.04
N THR A 373 20.38 -7.78 1.78
CA THR A 373 21.14 -6.56 1.43
C THR A 373 20.44 -5.30 1.92
N PHE A 374 19.10 -5.29 1.86
CA PHE A 374 18.31 -4.15 2.30
C PHE A 374 18.28 -4.05 3.82
N ILE A 375 18.02 -5.16 4.51
CA ILE A 375 17.93 -5.17 5.98
C ILE A 375 19.26 -4.79 6.65
N GLU A 376 20.40 -5.27 6.13
CA GLU A 376 21.74 -4.87 6.58
C GLU A 376 21.97 -3.36 6.36
N CYS A 377 21.51 -2.84 5.23
CA CYS A 377 21.66 -1.43 4.88
C CYS A 377 20.87 -0.50 5.81
N ILE A 378 19.63 -0.85 6.16
CA ILE A 378 18.77 0.01 6.99
C ILE A 378 19.12 -0.04 8.49
N CYS A 379 19.84 -1.07 8.93
CA CYS A 379 20.34 -1.24 10.29
C CYS A 379 21.72 -0.58 10.53
N ASP A 380 22.35 0.01 9.53
CA ASP A 380 23.69 0.61 9.64
C ASP A 380 23.69 1.90 10.47
N GLU A 381 24.19 1.84 11.70
CA GLU A 381 24.26 2.97 12.65
C GLU A 381 25.18 4.12 12.21
N ARG A 382 26.08 3.87 11.25
CA ARG A 382 26.97 4.91 10.72
C ARG A 382 26.21 5.90 9.84
N ARG A 383 25.06 5.49 9.31
CA ARG A 383 24.25 6.29 8.40
C ARG A 383 22.96 6.70 9.08
N ASN A 384 22.80 8.00 9.20
CA ASN A 384 21.69 8.57 9.93
C ASN A 384 20.84 9.42 9.00
N TYR A 385 19.54 9.14 8.98
CA TYR A 385 18.55 9.81 8.14
C TYR A 385 17.57 10.58 9.02
N ASN A 386 17.09 11.71 8.51
CA ASN A 386 15.98 12.44 9.11
C ASN A 386 14.78 12.36 8.16
N ILE A 387 13.93 11.34 8.36
CA ILE A 387 12.72 11.15 7.55
C ILE A 387 11.56 11.88 8.22
N ARG A 388 10.87 12.72 7.45
CA ARG A 388 9.60 13.31 7.87
C ARG A 388 8.53 12.21 7.95
N LEU A 389 8.12 11.84 9.16
CA LEU A 389 7.00 10.93 9.41
C LEU A 389 5.75 11.72 9.82
N CYS A 390 4.58 11.16 9.55
CA CYS A 390 3.29 11.75 9.87
C CYS A 390 3.11 11.96 11.38
N ARG A 391 2.71 13.18 11.76
CA ARG A 391 2.47 13.59 13.16
C ARG A 391 1.13 14.31 13.31
N GLN A 392 0.19 14.03 12.41
CA GLN A 392 -1.12 14.67 12.32
C GLN A 392 -2.14 14.19 13.38
N ARG A 393 -1.90 13.05 14.05
CA ARG A 393 -2.79 12.52 15.11
C ARG A 393 -2.03 12.20 16.39
N LEU A 394 -2.70 12.39 17.54
CA LEU A 394 -2.22 11.97 18.85
C LEU A 394 -2.54 10.48 19.10
N PRO A 395 -1.72 9.76 19.89
CA PRO A 395 -0.46 10.19 20.51
C PRO A 395 0.69 10.32 19.48
N ILE A 396 1.59 11.29 19.69
CA ILE A 396 2.74 11.52 18.80
C ILE A 396 3.97 10.80 19.37
N LEU A 397 4.69 10.06 18.52
CA LEU A 397 5.95 9.41 18.91
C LEU A 397 7.05 10.43 19.21
N PRO A 398 8.05 10.10 20.05
CA PRO A 398 9.21 10.97 20.27
C PRO A 398 9.86 11.40 18.95
N CYS A 399 10.31 12.66 18.88
CA CYS A 399 11.13 13.12 17.76
C CYS A 399 12.60 12.95 18.17
N SER A 400 13.34 12.12 17.43
CA SER A 400 14.77 12.01 17.66
C SER A 400 15.42 13.36 17.32
N LYS A 401 16.12 13.95 18.29
CA LYS A 401 16.86 15.20 18.06
C LYS A 401 18.06 14.98 17.14
N SER A 402 18.52 13.73 17.02
CA SER A 402 19.58 13.28 16.14
C SER A 402 19.01 12.39 15.03
N SER A 403 19.67 12.42 13.88
CA SER A 403 19.41 11.49 12.78
C SER A 403 19.58 10.04 13.28
N GLN A 404 18.78 9.10 12.75
CA GLN A 404 18.76 7.69 13.18
C GLN A 404 18.86 6.71 11.98
N PRO A 405 19.20 5.44 12.22
CA PRO A 405 19.13 4.39 11.20
C PRO A 405 17.72 4.26 10.61
N LEU A 406 17.62 3.87 9.33
CA LEU A 406 16.33 3.74 8.64
C LEU A 406 15.41 2.71 9.28
N VAL A 407 15.95 1.68 9.93
CA VAL A 407 15.15 0.68 10.66
C VAL A 407 14.27 1.32 11.74
N CYS A 408 14.73 2.39 12.40
CA CYS A 408 13.94 3.13 13.39
C CYS A 408 12.69 3.76 12.75
N ALA A 409 12.82 4.32 11.54
CA ALA A 409 11.68 4.90 10.83
C ALA A 409 10.64 3.84 10.42
N ILE A 410 11.08 2.63 10.06
CA ILE A 410 10.15 1.52 9.77
C ILE A 410 9.42 1.07 11.05
N LEU A 411 10.13 0.96 12.18
CA LEU A 411 9.50 0.69 13.48
C LEU A 411 8.48 1.77 13.84
N ASP A 412 8.80 3.05 13.68
CA ASP A 412 7.89 4.18 13.93
C ASP A 412 6.62 4.11 13.06
N ILE A 413 6.76 3.73 11.78
CA ILE A 413 5.63 3.52 10.88
C ILE A 413 4.72 2.39 11.40
N CYS A 414 5.31 1.27 11.84
CA CYS A 414 4.56 0.14 12.38
C CYS A 414 3.85 0.50 13.71
N ILE A 415 4.57 1.16 14.62
CA ILE A 415 4.03 1.64 15.90
C ILE A 415 2.90 2.65 15.67
N GLY A 416 3.11 3.61 14.77
CA GLY A 416 2.10 4.59 14.37
C GLY A 416 0.85 3.93 13.80
N PHE A 417 0.99 2.92 12.94
CA PHE A 417 -0.14 2.14 12.44
C PHE A 417 -0.94 1.50 13.59
N ILE A 418 -0.27 0.78 14.50
CA ILE A 418 -0.93 0.11 15.64
C ILE A 418 -1.68 1.13 16.49
N ASN A 419 -1.02 2.22 16.89
CA ASN A 419 -1.59 3.22 17.79
C ASN A 419 -2.83 3.92 17.22
N HIS A 420 -2.89 4.16 15.91
CA HIS A 420 -3.94 4.96 15.28
C HIS A 420 -5.05 4.15 14.60
N ASN A 421 -4.94 2.81 14.58
CA ASN A 421 -5.89 1.92 13.91
C ASN A 421 -6.53 0.84 14.81
N MET A 422 -6.49 1.02 16.13
CA MET A 422 -7.31 0.27 17.11
C MET A 422 -8.78 0.74 17.08
N LYS A 423 -9.51 0.33 16.03
CA LYS A 423 -10.95 0.58 15.85
C LYS A 423 -11.75 -0.66 16.27
N LYS A 424 -13.02 -0.50 16.69
CA LYS A 424 -13.91 -1.63 17.04
C LYS A 424 -13.90 -2.74 15.98
N LYS A 425 -13.99 -2.36 14.70
CA LYS A 425 -13.68 -3.24 13.58
C LYS A 425 -12.19 -3.20 13.28
N LEU A 426 -11.44 -4.08 13.94
CA LEU A 426 -9.99 -4.17 13.76
C LEU A 426 -9.67 -4.75 12.38
N ALA A 427 -8.81 -4.06 11.62
CA ALA A 427 -8.32 -4.55 10.34
C ALA A 427 -7.26 -5.63 10.58
N THR A 428 -7.69 -6.88 10.79
CA THR A 428 -6.84 -7.95 11.29
C THR A 428 -5.64 -8.25 10.38
N ASP A 429 -5.87 -8.33 9.07
CA ASP A 429 -4.81 -8.52 8.07
C ASP A 429 -3.70 -7.47 8.13
N LEU A 430 -4.06 -6.20 8.32
CA LEU A 430 -3.09 -5.11 8.37
C LEU A 430 -2.27 -5.16 9.67
N HIS A 431 -2.90 -5.49 10.79
CA HIS A 431 -2.21 -5.70 12.06
C HIS A 431 -1.26 -6.90 11.99
N SER A 432 -1.70 -8.01 11.40
CA SER A 432 -0.88 -9.20 11.18
C SER A 432 0.37 -8.89 10.36
N LEU A 433 0.24 -8.17 9.23
CA LEU A 433 1.38 -7.71 8.43
C LEU A 433 2.31 -6.78 9.21
N THR A 434 1.75 -5.84 9.96
CA THR A 434 2.54 -4.87 10.75
C THR A 434 3.35 -5.56 11.85
N LEU A 435 2.73 -6.46 12.61
CA LEU A 435 3.40 -7.31 13.60
C LEU A 435 4.45 -8.21 12.93
N GLY A 436 4.16 -8.71 11.73
CA GLY A 436 5.10 -9.46 10.90
C GLY A 436 6.36 -8.69 10.55
N ILE A 437 6.25 -7.40 10.23
CA ILE A 437 7.39 -6.53 9.98
C ILE A 437 8.20 -6.36 11.26
N ILE A 438 7.56 -5.95 12.37
CA ILE A 438 8.22 -5.78 13.68
C ILE A 438 8.98 -7.06 14.07
N HIS A 439 8.32 -8.22 13.98
CA HIS A 439 8.89 -9.52 14.31
C HIS A 439 10.14 -9.82 13.48
N LYS A 440 10.09 -9.62 12.16
CA LYS A 440 11.24 -9.84 11.25
C LYS A 440 12.40 -8.91 11.54
N LEU A 441 12.13 -7.62 11.80
CA LEU A 441 13.15 -6.65 12.17
C LEU A 441 13.86 -7.09 13.46
N ILE A 442 13.12 -7.46 14.50
CA ILE A 442 13.69 -7.93 15.77
C ILE A 442 14.47 -9.23 15.58
N CYS A 443 13.95 -10.18 14.81
CA CYS A 443 14.66 -11.42 14.49
C CYS A 443 15.99 -11.15 13.77
N HIS A 444 16.02 -10.16 12.88
CA HIS A 444 17.25 -9.73 12.22
C HIS A 444 18.24 -9.10 13.20
N LEU A 445 17.80 -8.17 14.04
CA LEU A 445 18.65 -7.52 15.06
C LEU A 445 19.26 -8.57 16.01
N LYS A 446 18.45 -9.53 16.47
CA LYS A 446 18.93 -10.69 17.25
C LYS A 446 20.00 -11.47 16.48
N ARG A 447 19.70 -11.89 15.25
CA ARG A 447 20.59 -12.74 14.45
C ARG A 447 21.95 -12.09 14.20
N MET A 448 21.97 -10.78 13.99
CA MET A 448 23.18 -10.00 13.74
C MET A 448 23.81 -9.41 15.01
N ASN A 449 23.16 -9.59 16.17
CA ASN A 449 23.57 -9.02 17.46
C ASN A 449 23.77 -7.48 17.39
N ILE A 450 22.83 -6.80 16.73
CA ILE A 450 22.83 -5.33 16.57
C ILE A 450 22.04 -4.70 17.70
N ARG A 451 22.72 -3.98 18.58
CA ARG A 451 22.12 -3.25 19.71
C ARG A 451 21.60 -1.89 19.28
N LEU A 452 20.33 -1.84 18.88
CA LEU A 452 19.73 -0.65 18.29
C LEU A 452 19.35 0.38 19.36
N THR A 453 19.94 1.57 19.28
CA THR A 453 19.55 2.72 20.10
C THR A 453 18.22 3.29 19.62
N TYR A 454 17.12 2.85 20.24
CA TYR A 454 15.75 3.19 19.86
C TYR A 454 14.86 3.40 21.09
N HIS A 455 13.72 4.06 20.91
CA HIS A 455 12.75 4.32 21.96
C HIS A 455 11.84 3.10 22.21
N TRP A 456 12.46 1.98 22.62
CA TRP A 456 11.81 0.68 22.82
C TRP A 456 10.58 0.72 23.73
N THR A 457 10.53 1.68 24.67
CA THR A 457 9.38 1.91 25.55
C THR A 457 8.07 2.11 24.78
N GLU A 458 8.09 2.83 23.66
CA GLU A 458 6.88 3.05 22.86
C GLU A 458 6.43 1.77 22.15
N LEU A 459 7.37 0.90 21.75
CA LEU A 459 7.03 -0.40 21.19
C LEU A 459 6.28 -1.24 22.24
N TRP A 460 6.77 -1.27 23.48
CA TRP A 460 6.09 -1.97 24.58
C TRP A 460 4.69 -1.40 24.82
N HIS A 461 4.56 -0.08 24.91
CA HIS A 461 3.26 0.58 25.07
C HIS A 461 2.29 0.27 23.94
N SER A 462 2.75 0.21 22.69
CA SER A 462 1.90 -0.11 21.54
C SER A 462 1.47 -1.57 21.50
N LEU A 463 2.38 -2.51 21.77
CA LEU A 463 2.05 -3.95 21.81
C LEU A 463 1.09 -4.25 22.98
N ILE A 464 1.38 -3.75 24.18
CA ILE A 464 0.52 -3.92 25.36
C ILE A 464 -0.81 -3.17 25.17
N GLY A 465 -0.79 -1.98 24.55
CA GLY A 465 -1.98 -1.21 24.20
C GLY A 465 -2.91 -1.98 23.26
N LEU A 466 -2.35 -2.64 22.24
CA LEU A 466 -3.10 -3.53 21.35
C LEU A 466 -3.71 -4.71 22.11
N LEU A 467 -2.93 -5.37 22.98
CA LEU A 467 -3.42 -6.47 23.81
C LEU A 467 -4.56 -6.03 24.75
N LYS A 468 -4.42 -4.87 25.40
CA LYS A 468 -5.45 -4.28 26.25
C LYS A 468 -6.71 -3.92 25.47
N PHE A 469 -6.55 -3.40 24.25
CA PHE A 469 -7.67 -3.11 23.35
C PHE A 469 -8.42 -4.39 22.98
N ILE A 470 -7.70 -5.46 22.60
CA ILE A 470 -8.29 -6.77 22.30
C ILE A 470 -9.02 -7.32 23.53
N LEU A 471 -8.39 -7.32 24.71
CA LEU A 471 -9.02 -7.75 25.96
C LEU A 471 -10.34 -7.02 26.24
N SER A 472 -10.36 -5.70 26.04
CA SER A 472 -11.52 -4.86 26.34
C SER A 472 -12.69 -5.04 25.36
N ASN A 473 -12.41 -5.49 24.13
CA ASN A 473 -13.41 -5.61 23.05
C ASN A 473 -13.61 -7.06 22.56
N HIS A 474 -13.00 -8.05 23.22
CA HIS A 474 -12.95 -9.43 22.76
C HIS A 474 -14.33 -10.03 22.49
N ASP A 475 -15.30 -9.81 23.38
CA ASP A 475 -16.64 -10.39 23.27
C ASP A 475 -17.46 -9.75 22.14
N GLU A 476 -17.36 -8.42 21.95
CA GLU A 476 -18.03 -7.71 20.84
C GLU A 476 -17.48 -8.17 19.48
N MET A 477 -16.15 -8.28 19.37
CA MET A 477 -15.50 -8.58 18.09
C MET A 477 -15.70 -10.04 17.63
N ASN A 478 -15.82 -10.98 18.58
CA ASN A 478 -16.08 -12.39 18.24
C ASN A 478 -17.53 -12.65 17.79
N HIS A 479 -18.50 -11.85 18.28
CA HIS A 479 -19.89 -11.94 17.83
C HIS A 479 -20.07 -11.52 16.37
N ASP A 480 -19.35 -10.51 15.90
CA ASP A 480 -19.41 -10.02 14.52
C ASP A 480 -18.81 -11.02 13.49
N ILE A 481 -17.82 -11.81 13.91
CA ILE A 481 -17.15 -12.82 13.06
C ILE A 481 -18.04 -14.04 12.83
N GLN A 482 -18.87 -14.43 13.81
CA GLN A 482 -19.80 -15.55 13.68
C GLN A 482 -20.95 -15.29 12.69
N GLN A 483 -21.27 -14.01 12.42
CA GLN A 483 -22.31 -13.64 11.45
C GLN A 483 -21.80 -13.47 10.01
N SER A 484 -20.48 -13.24 9.83
CA SER A 484 -19.87 -12.89 8.53
C SER A 484 -19.14 -14.03 7.82
N SER A 485 -19.04 -15.21 8.44
CA SER A 485 -18.28 -16.38 7.96
C SER A 485 -18.90 -17.18 6.80
N THR A 486 -19.87 -16.64 6.06
CA THR A 486 -20.49 -17.34 4.90
C THR A 486 -19.93 -16.99 3.52
N SER A 487 -18.94 -16.09 3.36
CA SER A 487 -18.59 -15.64 1.99
C SER A 487 -17.17 -15.13 1.66
N SER A 488 -16.12 -15.33 2.47
CA SER A 488 -14.76 -14.92 2.06
C SER A 488 -13.72 -16.04 2.21
N SER A 489 -13.28 -16.59 1.07
CA SER A 489 -12.24 -17.62 0.90
C SER A 489 -10.81 -17.08 0.99
N SER A 490 -10.58 -16.03 1.78
CA SER A 490 -9.23 -15.53 2.07
C SER A 490 -8.83 -15.93 3.49
N PRO A 491 -7.55 -16.28 3.75
CA PRO A 491 -7.06 -16.49 5.11
C PRO A 491 -6.95 -15.12 5.79
N SER A 492 -8.07 -14.58 6.26
CA SER A 492 -8.05 -13.39 7.10
C SER A 492 -7.52 -13.80 8.46
N SER A 493 -6.49 -13.10 8.97
CA SER A 493 -5.98 -13.40 10.31
C SER A 493 -7.10 -13.22 11.32
N SER A 494 -7.29 -14.19 12.21
CA SER A 494 -8.25 -14.06 13.30
C SER A 494 -7.74 -13.11 14.38
N ILE A 495 -8.62 -12.62 15.24
CA ILE A 495 -8.23 -11.77 16.38
C ILE A 495 -7.33 -12.56 17.33
N ASP A 496 -7.63 -13.85 17.52
CA ASP A 496 -6.82 -14.76 18.33
C ASP A 496 -5.40 -14.90 17.77
N GLU A 497 -5.24 -14.98 16.44
CA GLU A 497 -3.92 -15.01 15.81
C GLU A 497 -3.13 -13.72 16.08
N ILE A 498 -3.78 -12.55 16.06
CA ILE A 498 -3.11 -11.27 16.39
C ILE A 498 -2.69 -11.24 17.85
N LEU A 499 -3.57 -11.69 18.75
CA LEU A 499 -3.29 -11.79 20.18
C LEU A 499 -2.09 -12.70 20.44
N ILE A 500 -2.11 -13.91 19.89
CA ILE A 500 -1.02 -14.90 19.99
C ILE A 500 0.27 -14.33 19.39
N PHE A 501 0.19 -13.69 18.22
CA PHE A 501 1.37 -13.16 17.55
C PHE A 501 2.00 -11.99 18.33
N THR A 502 1.17 -11.12 18.89
CA THR A 502 1.63 -10.00 19.72
C THR A 502 2.33 -10.52 20.99
N ILE A 503 1.76 -11.54 21.65
CA ILE A 503 2.39 -12.18 22.82
C ILE A 503 3.71 -12.84 22.43
N ASN A 504 3.80 -13.49 21.27
CA ASN A 504 5.04 -14.10 20.80
C ASN A 504 6.16 -13.08 20.54
N ILE A 505 5.83 -11.88 20.04
CA ILE A 505 6.81 -10.80 19.90
C ILE A 505 7.32 -10.35 21.27
N ILE A 506 6.42 -10.23 22.27
CA ILE A 506 6.83 -9.90 23.64
C ILE A 506 7.74 -11.01 24.21
N ASN A 507 7.36 -12.28 24.06
CA ASN A 507 8.19 -13.41 24.48
C ASN A 507 9.55 -13.45 23.78
N LEU A 508 9.62 -13.10 22.48
CA LEU A 508 10.88 -12.97 21.74
C LEU A 508 11.78 -11.91 22.39
N CYS A 509 11.20 -10.78 22.83
CA CYS A 509 11.95 -9.72 23.50
C CYS A 509 12.37 -10.09 24.92
N ILE A 510 11.54 -10.82 25.67
CA ILE A 510 11.91 -11.37 26.98
C ILE A 510 13.06 -12.37 26.83
N THR A 511 13.03 -13.22 25.81
CA THR A 511 13.99 -14.32 25.67
C THR A 511 15.34 -13.86 25.09
N PHE A 512 15.34 -12.90 24.18
CA PHE A 512 16.54 -12.51 23.42
C PHE A 512 16.84 -11.01 23.45
N GLY A 513 16.20 -10.24 24.35
CA GLY A 513 16.36 -8.79 24.41
C GLY A 513 17.80 -8.32 24.69
N ASP A 514 18.58 -9.13 25.40
CA ASP A 514 20.01 -8.90 25.66
C ASP A 514 20.89 -8.75 24.40
N SER A 515 20.42 -9.32 23.29
CA SER A 515 21.12 -9.37 22.01
C SER A 515 20.90 -8.12 21.14
N PHE A 516 19.80 -7.37 21.35
CA PHE A 516 19.44 -6.27 20.45
C PHE A 516 18.98 -4.98 21.15
N LEU A 517 18.68 -5.01 22.45
CA LEU A 517 18.43 -3.79 23.22
C LEU A 517 19.75 -3.04 23.48
N PRO A 518 19.71 -1.71 23.59
CA PRO A 518 20.91 -0.89 23.69
C PRO A 518 21.68 -1.13 24.99
N ASP A 519 20.96 -1.29 26.11
CA ASP A 519 21.52 -1.40 27.45
C ASP A 519 20.63 -2.21 28.40
N THR A 520 21.14 -2.47 29.61
CA THR A 520 20.40 -3.17 30.67
C THR A 520 19.16 -2.38 31.10
N LEU A 521 19.20 -1.05 31.07
CA LEU A 521 18.06 -0.21 31.45
C LEU A 521 16.86 -0.40 30.52
N ALA A 522 17.09 -0.50 29.21
CA ALA A 522 16.04 -0.81 28.24
C ALA A 522 15.43 -2.20 28.46
N TYR A 523 16.25 -3.17 28.89
CA TYR A 523 15.77 -4.52 29.24
C TYR A 523 14.96 -4.49 30.55
N ASP A 524 15.44 -3.83 31.59
CA ASP A 524 14.72 -3.65 32.86
C ASP A 524 13.37 -2.94 32.64
N ASN A 525 13.31 -1.99 31.70
CA ASN A 525 12.09 -1.29 31.32
C ASN A 525 11.02 -2.22 30.74
N LEU A 526 11.41 -3.20 29.91
CA LEU A 526 10.49 -4.22 29.42
C LEU A 526 9.82 -4.95 30.60
N PHE A 527 10.61 -5.42 31.57
CA PHE A 527 10.09 -6.14 32.74
C PHE A 527 9.24 -5.23 33.63
N TYR A 528 9.63 -3.97 33.80
CA TYR A 528 8.83 -2.97 34.51
C TYR A 528 7.44 -2.80 33.89
N GLU A 529 7.36 -2.63 32.57
CA GLU A 529 6.08 -2.47 31.88
C GLU A 529 5.22 -3.75 31.94
N LEU A 530 5.82 -4.95 31.87
CA LEU A 530 5.09 -6.21 32.04
C LEU A 530 4.43 -6.29 33.43
N VAL A 531 5.19 -6.00 34.49
CA VAL A 531 4.68 -6.01 35.86
C VAL A 531 3.61 -4.93 36.07
N ARG A 532 3.82 -3.75 35.50
CA ARG A 532 2.88 -2.61 35.58
C ARG A 532 1.53 -2.95 34.96
N TYR A 533 1.50 -3.72 33.87
CA TYR A 533 0.29 -4.13 33.17
C TYR A 533 -0.16 -5.57 33.48
N ASN A 534 0.23 -6.13 34.64
CA ASN A 534 -0.12 -7.51 35.03
C ASN A 534 -1.62 -7.84 34.87
N GLU A 535 -2.51 -6.92 35.26
CA GLU A 535 -3.97 -7.12 35.15
C GLU A 535 -4.44 -7.40 33.72
N VAL A 536 -3.75 -6.85 32.70
CA VAL A 536 -4.05 -7.12 31.29
C VAL A 536 -3.71 -8.56 30.95
N PHE A 537 -2.54 -9.06 31.39
CA PHE A 537 -2.11 -10.42 31.14
C PHE A 537 -2.94 -11.45 31.90
N ASP A 538 -3.33 -11.17 33.16
CA ASP A 538 -4.27 -11.97 33.94
C ASP A 538 -5.62 -12.12 33.21
N GLY A 539 -6.15 -11.01 32.67
CA GLY A 539 -7.39 -11.01 31.88
C GLY A 539 -7.29 -11.84 30.60
N LEU A 540 -6.17 -11.71 29.88
CA LEU A 540 -5.91 -12.46 28.64
C LEU A 540 -5.71 -13.96 28.91
N HIS A 541 -5.04 -14.31 30.02
CA HIS A 541 -4.90 -15.69 30.47
C HIS A 541 -6.26 -16.37 30.63
N GLY A 542 -7.22 -15.66 31.24
CA GLY A 542 -8.61 -16.09 31.36
C GLY A 542 -9.31 -16.32 30.01
N ILE A 543 -9.03 -15.52 28.99
CA ILE A 543 -9.59 -15.70 27.63
C ILE A 543 -9.00 -16.94 26.96
N ILE A 544 -7.68 -17.08 26.94
CA ILE A 544 -6.97 -18.18 26.27
C ILE A 544 -7.35 -19.54 26.89
N HIS A 545 -7.47 -19.60 28.22
CA HIS A 545 -7.89 -20.83 28.91
C HIS A 545 -9.35 -21.20 28.63
N LYS A 546 -10.28 -20.23 28.63
CA LYS A 546 -11.69 -20.48 28.28
C LYS A 546 -11.84 -21.07 26.88
N GLN A 547 -11.05 -20.60 25.92
CA GLN A 547 -11.06 -21.11 24.55
C GLN A 547 -10.54 -22.56 24.46
N SER A 548 -9.49 -22.88 25.22
CA SER A 548 -8.90 -24.23 25.26
C SER A 548 -9.89 -25.24 25.85
N SER A 549 -10.60 -24.87 26.92
CA SER A 549 -11.65 -25.70 27.52
C SER A 549 -12.90 -25.85 26.65
N SER A 550 -13.21 -24.87 25.78
CA SER A 550 -14.39 -24.93 24.91
C SER A 550 -14.19 -25.84 23.68
N LYS A 551 -12.96 -26.04 23.20
CA LYS A 551 -12.64 -26.95 22.08
C LYS A 551 -12.69 -28.44 22.48
N ASP A 552 -12.44 -28.75 23.75
CA ASP A 552 -12.45 -30.13 24.26
C ASP A 552 -13.86 -30.72 24.40
N ASN A 553 -14.91 -29.89 24.48
CA ASN A 553 -16.29 -30.37 24.64
C ASN A 553 -16.98 -30.76 23.32
N THR A 554 -16.45 -30.38 22.16
CA THR A 554 -17.03 -30.69 20.84
C THR A 554 -16.39 -31.89 20.12
N SER A 555 -15.41 -32.57 20.74
CA SER A 555 -14.62 -33.63 20.09
C SER A 555 -14.60 -34.93 20.89
N GLN A 556 -15.73 -35.37 21.45
CA GLN A 556 -15.84 -36.75 21.96
C GLN A 556 -16.11 -37.72 20.82
N GLN A 557 -15.05 -38.08 20.11
CA GLN A 557 -14.73 -39.40 19.54
C GLN A 557 -13.73 -39.20 18.40
N SER A 558 -12.44 -39.33 18.70
CA SER A 558 -11.46 -40.11 17.93
C SER A 558 -10.02 -39.75 18.32
N GLN A 559 -9.31 -40.78 18.81
CA GLN A 559 -7.85 -40.93 18.82
C GLN A 559 -7.00 -40.06 19.77
N LYS A 560 -6.65 -40.71 20.89
CA LYS A 560 -5.37 -40.54 21.60
C LYS A 560 -4.22 -40.52 20.60
N ARG A 561 -3.70 -39.32 20.29
CA ARG A 561 -2.34 -39.11 19.81
C ARG A 561 -1.69 -38.08 20.74
N SER A 562 -0.75 -38.58 21.54
CA SER A 562 0.39 -37.88 22.14
C SER A 562 0.19 -36.40 22.48
N ASN A 563 0.06 -36.11 23.78
CA ASN A 563 0.28 -34.81 24.39
C ASN A 563 1.61 -34.20 23.92
N SER A 564 1.57 -33.33 22.92
CA SER A 564 2.44 -32.17 22.87
C SER A 564 1.61 -31.00 23.38
N SER A 565 1.53 -30.85 24.71
CA SER A 565 1.07 -29.62 25.34
C SER A 565 1.98 -28.50 24.82
N GLN A 566 1.48 -27.68 23.88
CA GLN A 566 2.14 -26.42 23.58
C GLN A 566 2.32 -25.69 24.91
N PRO A 567 3.53 -25.17 25.21
CA PRO A 567 3.73 -24.39 26.42
C PRO A 567 2.72 -23.25 26.43
N ASP A 568 2.10 -23.00 27.58
CA ASP A 568 1.21 -21.85 27.76
C ASP A 568 1.98 -20.60 27.33
N ILE A 569 1.46 -19.92 26.30
CA ILE A 569 2.14 -18.81 25.62
C ILE A 569 2.36 -17.63 26.57
N LEU A 570 1.57 -17.54 27.64
CA LEU A 570 1.69 -16.53 28.67
C LEU A 570 2.56 -16.99 29.86
N ALA A 571 3.01 -18.25 29.92
CA ALA A 571 3.69 -18.82 31.08
C ALA A 571 4.84 -17.94 31.59
N ASN A 572 5.75 -17.51 30.71
CA ASN A 572 6.87 -16.65 31.10
C ASN A 572 6.40 -15.30 31.63
N ILE A 573 5.43 -14.67 30.95
CA ILE A 573 4.90 -13.36 31.36
C ILE A 573 4.24 -13.48 32.73
N MET A 574 3.47 -14.54 32.98
CA MET A 574 2.83 -14.80 34.27
C MET A 574 3.86 -15.05 35.37
N THR A 575 4.89 -15.86 35.10
CA THR A 575 6.00 -16.11 36.04
C THR A 575 6.72 -14.82 36.40
N ILE A 576 7.01 -13.96 35.42
CA ILE A 576 7.63 -12.64 35.64
C ILE A 576 6.75 -11.79 36.57
N CYS A 577 5.47 -11.66 36.23
CA CYS A 577 4.55 -10.82 36.99
C CYS A 577 4.40 -11.31 38.43
N GLN A 578 4.23 -12.61 38.64
CA GLN A 578 4.12 -13.21 39.97
C GLN A 578 5.41 -13.05 40.79
N HIS A 579 6.58 -13.33 40.19
CA HIS A 579 7.88 -13.20 40.86
C HIS A 579 8.11 -11.79 41.38
N PHE A 580 7.99 -10.79 40.51
CA PHE A 580 8.24 -9.41 40.90
C PHE A 580 7.13 -8.84 41.77
N HIS A 581 5.87 -9.27 41.62
CA HIS A 581 4.80 -8.90 42.55
C HIS A 581 5.14 -9.30 43.99
N LEU A 582 5.60 -10.54 44.21
CA LEU A 582 6.00 -11.01 45.54
C LEU A 582 7.19 -10.22 46.10
N LYS A 583 8.19 -9.91 45.28
CA LYS A 583 9.35 -9.11 45.67
C LYS A 583 8.97 -7.67 46.02
N ILE A 584 8.06 -7.07 45.26
CA ILE A 584 7.54 -5.72 45.51
C ILE A 584 6.76 -5.68 46.83
N GLU A 585 5.87 -6.64 47.08
CA GLU A 585 5.12 -6.72 48.34
C GLU A 585 6.05 -6.96 49.55
N ALA A 586 7.05 -7.83 49.42
CA ALA A 586 8.06 -8.03 50.47
C ALA A 586 8.86 -6.74 50.77
N TRP A 587 9.20 -5.97 49.73
CA TRP A 587 9.90 -4.69 49.88
C TRP A 587 9.01 -3.63 50.53
N LYS A 588 7.71 -3.55 50.18
CA LYS A 588 6.74 -2.67 50.83
C LYS A 588 6.62 -2.95 52.33
N LEU A 589 6.55 -4.23 52.69
CA LEU A 589 6.48 -4.65 54.09
C LEU A 589 7.74 -4.28 54.87
N THR A 590 8.91 -4.44 54.24
CA THR A 590 10.22 -4.13 54.85
C THR A 590 10.43 -2.63 55.05
N ASN A 591 9.98 -1.80 54.10
CA ASN A 591 10.18 -0.35 54.14
C ASN A 591 8.97 0.44 54.66
N HIS A 592 7.89 -0.25 55.04
CA HIS A 592 6.63 0.32 55.52
C HIS A 592 5.99 1.36 54.59
N VAL A 593 6.07 1.16 53.27
CA VAL A 593 5.53 2.09 52.25
C VAL A 593 4.27 1.50 51.62
N LYS A 594 3.22 2.34 51.47
CA LYS A 594 1.94 1.93 50.85
C LYS A 594 1.96 1.92 49.30
N SER A 595 2.71 2.83 48.66
CA SER A 595 2.87 2.90 47.21
C SER A 595 4.31 3.20 46.81
N LEU A 596 4.85 2.50 45.81
CA LEU A 596 6.20 2.76 45.31
C LEU A 596 6.21 3.83 44.22
N LEU A 597 7.32 4.56 44.14
CA LEU A 597 7.67 5.35 42.96
C LEU A 597 8.23 4.42 41.86
N PRO A 598 8.11 4.80 40.56
CA PRO A 598 8.66 4.00 39.46
C PRO A 598 10.12 3.62 39.65
N GLU A 599 10.97 4.55 40.09
CA GLU A 599 12.40 4.35 40.34
C GLU A 599 12.68 3.23 41.35
N GLN A 600 11.84 3.13 42.39
CA GLN A 600 11.98 2.09 43.42
C GLN A 600 11.59 0.71 42.88
N VAL A 601 10.60 0.64 41.98
CA VAL A 601 10.23 -0.62 41.31
C VAL A 601 11.35 -1.04 40.36
N PHE A 602 11.95 -0.11 39.63
CA PHE A 602 13.12 -0.38 38.78
C PHE A 602 14.28 -0.96 39.58
N GLU A 603 14.60 -0.39 40.75
CA GLU A 603 15.67 -0.90 41.62
C GLU A 603 15.40 -2.32 42.14
N ILE A 604 14.12 -2.64 42.41
CA ILE A 604 13.72 -4.00 42.80
C ILE A 604 13.91 -4.97 41.63
N ILE A 605 13.50 -4.59 40.43
CA ILE A 605 13.63 -5.42 39.23
C ILE A 605 15.10 -5.72 38.94
N SER A 606 15.94 -4.66 38.88
CA SER A 606 17.36 -4.78 38.55
C SER A 606 18.14 -5.68 39.51
N LYS A 607 17.70 -5.78 40.78
CA LYS A 607 18.36 -6.58 41.83
C LYS A 607 17.88 -8.04 41.94
N ASN A 608 16.80 -8.44 41.25
CA ASN A 608 16.15 -9.74 41.49
C ASN A 608 15.99 -10.61 40.23
N PHE A 609 16.79 -10.36 39.18
CA PHE A 609 16.83 -11.21 37.97
C PHE A 609 17.48 -12.58 38.22
N ASP A 610 18.41 -12.67 39.16
CA ASP A 610 19.14 -13.89 39.54
C ASP A 610 18.25 -15.03 40.04
N THR A 611 17.09 -14.67 40.59
CA THR A 611 16.11 -15.61 41.16
C THR A 611 14.93 -15.92 40.21
N LEU A 612 14.96 -15.38 38.99
CA LEU A 612 13.91 -15.58 37.99
C LEU A 612 14.29 -16.70 37.01
N GLU A 613 13.49 -17.77 36.99
CA GLU A 613 13.65 -18.88 36.06
C GLU A 613 12.55 -18.83 34.99
N LEU A 614 12.94 -18.71 33.71
CA LEU A 614 12.03 -18.64 32.56
C LEU A 614 12.21 -19.86 31.66
N VAL A 615 11.13 -20.27 31.00
CA VAL A 615 11.15 -21.36 30.02
C VAL A 615 11.44 -20.77 28.64
N THR A 616 12.50 -21.20 27.96
CA THR A 616 12.80 -20.73 26.61
C THR A 616 11.79 -21.30 25.60
N PRO A 617 10.90 -20.49 25.01
CA PRO A 617 9.92 -21.02 24.06
C PRO A 617 10.60 -21.32 22.72
N GLU A 618 10.31 -22.48 22.13
CA GLU A 618 10.90 -22.87 20.86
C GLU A 618 10.31 -22.06 19.69
N LYS A 619 11.15 -21.76 18.69
CA LYS A 619 10.76 -21.18 17.38
C LYS A 619 10.13 -19.79 17.43
N LEU A 620 10.35 -19.01 18.49
CA LEU A 620 9.90 -17.60 18.54
C LEU A 620 10.52 -16.73 17.45
N ASP A 621 11.70 -17.07 16.96
CA ASP A 621 12.45 -16.35 15.94
C ASP A 621 12.22 -16.89 14.52
N TYR A 622 11.33 -17.88 14.38
CA TYR A 622 10.95 -18.42 13.08
C TYR A 622 9.81 -17.61 12.46
N TYR A 623 9.97 -17.22 11.21
CA TYR A 623 8.91 -16.65 10.39
C TYR A 623 8.90 -17.30 9.01
N ILE A 624 7.71 -17.30 8.39
CA ILE A 624 7.54 -17.79 7.03
C ILE A 624 7.86 -16.63 6.08
N SER A 625 8.75 -16.89 5.12
CA SER A 625 9.06 -15.93 4.05
C SER A 625 7.82 -15.58 3.25
N TYR A 626 7.76 -14.34 2.79
CA TYR A 626 6.68 -13.87 1.94
C TYR A 626 6.53 -14.74 0.69
N SER A 627 5.28 -15.11 0.38
CA SER A 627 4.92 -15.73 -0.88
C SER A 627 3.57 -15.19 -1.35
N GLU A 628 3.55 -14.65 -2.57
CA GLU A 628 2.34 -14.14 -3.20
C GLU A 628 1.32 -15.26 -3.45
N ILE A 629 1.79 -16.44 -3.88
CA ILE A 629 0.96 -17.61 -4.19
C ILE A 629 1.07 -18.63 -3.05
N PRO A 630 -0.04 -19.19 -2.54
CA PRO A 630 -1.44 -18.96 -2.93
C PRO A 630 -2.11 -17.78 -2.19
N TYR A 631 -1.45 -17.20 -1.19
CA TYR A 631 -2.11 -16.42 -0.14
C TYR A 631 -2.69 -15.06 -0.59
N TYR A 632 -2.06 -14.38 -1.55
CA TYR A 632 -2.40 -13.00 -1.93
C TYR A 632 -3.02 -12.88 -3.33
N VAL A 633 -3.23 -13.99 -4.05
CA VAL A 633 -3.84 -13.99 -5.38
C VAL A 633 -5.20 -13.27 -5.43
N PRO A 634 -6.16 -13.51 -4.50
CA PRO A 634 -7.43 -12.80 -4.50
C PRO A 634 -7.27 -11.29 -4.29
N PHE A 635 -6.36 -10.90 -3.40
CA PHE A 635 -6.06 -9.51 -3.10
C PHE A 635 -5.51 -8.78 -4.33
N PHE A 636 -4.51 -9.33 -5.02
CA PHE A 636 -3.95 -8.70 -6.22
C PHE A 636 -4.95 -8.64 -7.38
N LYS A 637 -5.82 -9.64 -7.54
CA LYS A 637 -6.93 -9.56 -8.52
C LYS A 637 -7.88 -8.40 -8.25
N GLN A 638 -8.14 -8.08 -6.98
CA GLN A 638 -8.98 -6.94 -6.58
C GLN A 638 -8.23 -5.61 -6.72
N VAL A 639 -7.02 -5.53 -6.18
CA VAL A 639 -6.19 -4.31 -6.18
C VAL A 639 -5.82 -3.87 -7.58
N LEU A 640 -5.57 -4.80 -8.50
CA LEU A 640 -5.31 -4.47 -9.90
C LEU A 640 -6.46 -3.71 -10.56
N ARG A 641 -7.72 -4.06 -10.25
CA ARG A 641 -8.89 -3.33 -10.77
C ARG A 641 -8.94 -1.90 -10.26
N LEU A 642 -8.60 -1.73 -8.98
CA LEU A 642 -8.56 -0.45 -8.29
C LEU A 642 -7.43 0.43 -8.85
N ILE A 643 -6.24 -0.14 -9.06
CA ILE A 643 -5.10 0.54 -9.70
C ILE A 643 -5.44 0.99 -11.12
N VAL A 644 -6.11 0.15 -11.91
CA VAL A 644 -6.51 0.49 -13.28
C VAL A 644 -7.51 1.64 -13.29
N ASP A 645 -8.48 1.64 -12.36
CA ASP A 645 -9.46 2.71 -12.23
C ASP A 645 -8.81 4.04 -11.78
N ASP A 646 -7.86 3.99 -10.84
CA ASP A 646 -7.08 5.15 -10.43
C ASP A 646 -6.16 5.65 -11.54
N PHE A 647 -5.48 4.73 -12.24
CA PHE A 647 -4.59 5.10 -13.34
C PHE A 647 -5.35 5.81 -14.47
N LYS A 648 -6.62 5.48 -14.71
CA LYS A 648 -7.48 6.25 -15.63
C LYS A 648 -7.79 7.67 -15.16
N ARG A 649 -7.85 7.88 -13.83
CA ARG A 649 -8.18 9.17 -13.19
C ARG A 649 -6.93 9.94 -12.75
N ARG A 650 -5.74 9.45 -13.08
CA ARG A 650 -4.47 10.06 -12.69
C ARG A 650 -4.46 11.54 -13.06
N GLN A 651 -4.03 12.36 -12.12
CA GLN A 651 -3.71 13.76 -12.40
C GLN A 651 -2.30 13.79 -12.93
N VAL A 652 -2.10 14.37 -14.12
CA VAL A 652 -0.76 14.53 -14.71
C VAL A 652 0.17 15.07 -13.63
N LEU A 653 1.33 14.43 -13.44
CA LEU A 653 2.39 14.95 -12.59
C LEU A 653 2.88 16.25 -13.27
N LEU A 654 2.27 17.38 -12.96
CA LEU A 654 2.85 18.67 -13.28
C LEU A 654 4.06 18.81 -12.37
N ASP A 655 5.23 18.82 -12.98
CA ASP A 655 6.51 19.17 -12.35
C ASP A 655 6.48 20.63 -11.90
#